data_AF-A0A504WYI7-F1
#
_entry.id   AF-A0A504WYI7-F1
#
_cell.length_a   1.000
_cell.length_b   1.000
_cell.length_c   1.000
_cell.angle_alpha   90.00
_cell.angle_beta   90.00
_cell.angle_gamma   90.00
#
_symmetry.space_group_name_H-M   'P 1'
#
loop_
_entity.id
_entity.type
_entity.pdbx_description
1 polymer ?
#
loop_
_entity_poly.entity_id
_entity_poly.type
_entity_poly.pdbx_seq_one_letter_code
_entity_poly.pdbx_strand_id
1 'polypeptide(L)'
;MSLTITATSSPFTPAPSQRSSPKMYRAHSKDINRNKSFHPLTYRNLRRVEQLKEEAELNKQKAEERQKELQRDQEERRYDELVLANSADSLSGELARYRQTRSIFAAEYEADAQAAKDAPVASPHSPQVSKPEVQLKTSTGASFPVNSFLRKFKKEESYGSTCVVKSEARDDTAAAASRTVASVEAETSMRKRPRDDAKSNSPSSTHNGSGYGAGATKRRGDGDESAPATGFVTSAEAAQLRKELNLAQKQRHDPLMRVKEFKKMPTLAVAKDYICRLIGKSYTDEEFNDLCFQFGLELDDITSEKEMFMREQGKSAKASVAPAEAPAHLSEEKLYKIDTPANRHDLLTAEGMACALKVFMGTMPLPNYRVLNRANPLYRMTVEKSVKNVRDYVVCAVLHNIRFNERSYNSFIDYQEKLHAGLARRRTLASVGTHDLDKVNTTDFIFACRPRETIRFVPLRQTRELNCSGNGLTQYYAEDRHIGKYVPLISSFPTYPVVYDGTGQNVLSLPPIINSRYSAISVDTRNIFIECTAPDHYKAQVLVNQLVCAFSAYCEDPFTVEAVQVNYEEPTPDGTRSLDVAIAYGYDNIAYVECKTHGPVTQTPLSKVAQLLRTEMACAGYTELLTLSLCSRADAFESLGRVDNDVAAHIANPQTMEFQVCRPSLLPGILKTLATNKSKPLPQRFFECADVVLLDNERNFPPVLELKADYASCGARNQRHLAAAHCNGSSSGFESIHGLTELALLKLGVPSKAEIAEDYEGDYYTLEKGEDGAFFPGRAMDIILHRAGQAVRIGHLGVIHPNTLKAYDIPSPCSYMELNIQFLCVPL
;
A
#
# COMPACT_ATOMS: atom_id res chain seq x y z
N MET A 1 -66.03 -38.28 -36.21
CA MET A 1 -66.62 -37.87 -34.92
C MET A 1 -65.50 -37.94 -33.88
N SER A 2 -65.18 -36.93 -33.06
CA SER A 2 -65.49 -35.48 -33.03
C SER A 2 -64.35 -34.83 -32.22
N LEU A 3 -63.71 -33.70 -32.57
CA LEU A 3 -64.17 -32.29 -32.64
C LEU A 3 -64.65 -31.68 -31.31
N THR A 4 -64.02 -30.55 -30.91
CA THR A 4 -64.45 -29.48 -29.94
C THR A 4 -64.63 -29.82 -28.44
N ILE A 5 -64.61 -28.90 -27.45
CA ILE A 5 -63.82 -27.67 -27.06
C ILE A 5 -64.46 -27.02 -25.78
N THR A 6 -63.80 -26.06 -25.10
CA THR A 6 -64.16 -25.29 -23.84
C THR A 6 -63.97 -26.03 -22.49
N ALA A 7 -63.47 -25.49 -21.35
CA ALA A 7 -63.18 -24.14 -20.76
C ALA A 7 -64.35 -23.47 -19.97
N THR A 8 -64.16 -22.70 -18.87
CA THR A 8 -62.95 -22.08 -18.23
C THR A 8 -62.56 -22.74 -16.87
N SER A 9 -62.22 -22.17 -15.68
CA SER A 9 -62.27 -20.82 -15.03
C SER A 9 -61.05 -20.56 -14.08
N SER A 10 -61.14 -19.65 -13.08
CA SER A 10 -60.03 -19.25 -12.14
C SER A 10 -60.34 -19.45 -10.63
N PRO A 11 -59.36 -19.23 -9.71
CA PRO A 11 -59.27 -17.91 -9.03
C PRO A 11 -57.85 -17.37 -8.66
N PHE A 12 -57.86 -16.11 -8.21
CA PHE A 12 -56.83 -15.17 -7.71
C PHE A 12 -55.51 -15.66 -7.06
N THR A 13 -54.46 -14.83 -7.24
CA THR A 13 -53.22 -14.77 -6.44
C THR A 13 -53.02 -13.39 -5.78
N PRO A 14 -52.37 -13.29 -4.60
CA PRO A 14 -51.98 -12.01 -3.99
C PRO A 14 -50.61 -11.52 -4.50
N ALA A 15 -50.37 -10.20 -4.40
CA ALA A 15 -49.16 -9.55 -4.93
C ALA A 15 -47.92 -9.66 -3.99
N PRO A 16 -46.69 -9.66 -4.54
CA PRO A 16 -45.46 -9.77 -3.75
C PRO A 16 -45.08 -8.44 -3.06
N SER A 17 -44.76 -8.50 -1.77
CA SER A 17 -44.25 -7.36 -1.01
C SER A 17 -42.78 -7.06 -1.34
N GLN A 18 -42.45 -5.79 -1.61
CA GLN A 18 -41.07 -5.36 -1.83
C GLN A 18 -40.24 -5.46 -0.54
N ARG A 19 -39.27 -6.39 -0.47
CA ARG A 19 -38.18 -6.33 0.52
C ARG A 19 -37.02 -5.53 -0.06
N SER A 20 -36.81 -4.32 0.45
CA SER A 20 -35.64 -3.50 0.14
C SER A 20 -34.39 -4.08 0.82
N SER A 21 -33.32 -4.30 0.06
CA SER A 21 -32.03 -4.67 0.63
C SER A 21 -31.36 -3.46 1.32
N PRO A 22 -30.73 -3.64 2.50
CA PRO A 22 -30.13 -2.54 3.24
C PRO A 22 -28.87 -2.03 2.52
N LYS A 23 -28.93 -0.81 1.99
CA LYS A 23 -27.88 -0.19 1.15
C LYS A 23 -26.55 0.15 1.86
N MET A 24 -26.30 -0.37 3.06
CA MET A 24 -25.28 0.18 3.98
C MET A 24 -23.88 -0.45 3.91
N TYR A 25 -23.65 -1.51 3.12
CA TYR A 25 -22.35 -2.20 3.05
C TYR A 25 -21.47 -1.87 1.83
N ARG A 26 -21.97 -1.10 0.84
CA ARG A 26 -21.23 -0.86 -0.43
C ARG A 26 -20.01 0.09 -0.30
N ALA A 27 -19.81 0.71 0.87
CA ALA A 27 -18.68 1.60 1.14
C ALA A 27 -17.46 0.86 1.72
N HIS A 28 -17.64 0.09 2.80
CA HIS A 28 -16.52 -0.49 3.56
C HIS A 28 -15.76 -1.63 2.86
N SER A 29 -16.33 -2.26 1.83
CA SER A 29 -15.65 -3.33 1.09
C SER A 29 -14.40 -2.85 0.31
N LYS A 30 -14.38 -1.59 -0.15
CA LYS A 30 -13.37 -1.10 -1.11
C LYS A 30 -11.96 -0.85 -0.54
N ASP A 31 -11.80 -0.79 0.78
CA ASP A 31 -10.49 -0.52 1.41
C ASP A 31 -9.85 -1.74 2.08
N ILE A 32 -10.62 -2.79 2.39
CA ILE A 32 -10.12 -3.97 3.11
C ILE A 32 -9.30 -4.90 2.19
N ASN A 33 -9.61 -4.96 0.89
CA ASN A 33 -8.99 -5.90 -0.06
C ASN A 33 -7.63 -5.43 -0.62
N ARG A 34 -7.23 -4.17 -0.41
CA ARG A 34 -6.14 -3.50 -1.17
C ARG A 34 -4.72 -4.05 -1.00
N ASN A 35 -4.48 -5.01 -0.09
CA ASN A 35 -3.13 -5.46 0.28
C ASN A 35 -3.01 -6.97 0.57
N LYS A 36 -3.88 -7.83 0.02
CA LYS A 36 -3.81 -9.29 0.24
C LYS A 36 -4.05 -10.12 -1.03
N SER A 37 -3.01 -10.81 -1.49
CA SER A 37 -3.14 -12.01 -2.31
C SER A 37 -3.70 -13.15 -1.45
N PHE A 38 -5.01 -13.41 -1.54
CA PHE A 38 -5.65 -14.45 -0.76
C PHE A 38 -5.30 -15.86 -1.28
N HIS A 39 -4.56 -16.62 -0.46
CA HIS A 39 -4.36 -18.05 -0.66
C HIS A 39 -5.71 -18.79 -0.51
N PRO A 40 -6.05 -19.80 -1.35
CA PRO A 40 -7.30 -20.55 -1.23
C PRO A 40 -7.62 -21.15 0.17
N LEU A 41 -6.59 -21.49 0.97
CA LEU A 41 -6.77 -21.93 2.36
C LEU A 41 -7.38 -20.83 3.25
N THR A 42 -7.02 -19.57 3.01
CA THR A 42 -7.55 -18.41 3.74
C THR A 42 -9.03 -18.19 3.43
N TYR A 43 -9.48 -18.44 2.20
CA TYR A 43 -10.92 -18.38 1.85
C TYR A 43 -11.72 -19.48 2.55
N ARG A 44 -11.22 -20.73 2.58
CA ARG A 44 -11.87 -21.84 3.30
C ARG A 44 -12.03 -21.54 4.80
N ASN A 45 -11.08 -20.81 5.38
CA ASN A 45 -11.14 -20.36 6.77
C ASN A 45 -12.07 -19.14 6.97
N LEU A 46 -12.07 -18.14 6.07
CA LEU A 46 -13.01 -17.01 6.13
C LEU A 46 -14.46 -17.50 6.06
N ARG A 47 -14.79 -18.35 5.08
CA ARG A 47 -16.15 -18.86 4.87
C ARG A 47 -16.68 -19.62 6.08
N ARG A 48 -15.79 -20.31 6.82
CA ARG A 48 -16.12 -20.97 8.09
C ARG A 48 -16.37 -19.97 9.23
N VAL A 49 -15.64 -18.86 9.27
CA VAL A 49 -15.87 -17.76 10.23
C VAL A 49 -17.15 -16.98 9.91
N GLU A 50 -17.51 -16.84 8.63
CA GLU A 50 -18.77 -16.24 8.18
C GLU A 50 -19.97 -17.11 8.60
N GLN A 51 -19.94 -18.41 8.30
CA GLN A 51 -20.97 -19.36 8.77
C GLN A 51 -21.17 -19.34 10.29
N LEU A 52 -20.07 -19.33 11.06
CA LEU A 52 -20.13 -19.25 12.53
C LEU A 52 -20.71 -17.90 13.05
N LYS A 53 -20.63 -16.82 12.27
CA LYS A 53 -21.28 -15.54 12.59
C LYS A 53 -22.76 -15.54 12.26
N GLU A 54 -23.15 -16.08 11.11
CA GLU A 54 -24.57 -16.24 10.72
C GLU A 54 -25.32 -17.12 11.73
N GLU A 55 -24.70 -18.22 12.17
CA GLU A 55 -25.25 -19.10 13.21
C GLU A 55 -25.33 -18.41 14.58
N ALA A 56 -24.36 -17.57 14.94
CA ALA A 56 -24.39 -16.77 16.16
C ALA A 56 -25.48 -15.68 16.14
N GLU A 57 -25.68 -14.98 15.02
CA GLU A 57 -26.78 -14.00 14.89
C GLU A 57 -28.15 -14.68 14.92
N LEU A 58 -28.31 -15.83 14.26
CA LEU A 58 -29.56 -16.61 14.31
C LEU A 58 -29.89 -17.06 15.73
N ASN A 59 -28.89 -17.51 16.50
CA ASN A 59 -29.08 -17.89 17.90
C ASN A 59 -29.37 -16.68 18.81
N LYS A 60 -28.80 -15.50 18.52
CA LYS A 60 -29.14 -14.24 19.21
C LYS A 60 -30.58 -13.81 18.93
N GLN A 61 -31.05 -13.90 17.68
CA GLN A 61 -32.43 -13.59 17.32
C GLN A 61 -33.44 -14.49 18.07
N LYS A 62 -33.19 -15.81 18.09
CA LYS A 62 -34.00 -16.77 18.87
C LYS A 62 -34.02 -16.46 20.37
N ALA A 63 -32.90 -16.00 20.94
CA ALA A 63 -32.84 -15.59 22.34
C ALA A 63 -33.67 -14.32 22.60
N GLU A 64 -33.60 -13.32 21.72
CA GLU A 64 -34.41 -12.10 21.80
C GLU A 64 -35.91 -12.35 21.59
N GLU A 65 -36.29 -13.32 20.75
CA GLU A 65 -37.69 -13.76 20.61
C GLU A 65 -38.19 -14.45 21.88
N ARG A 66 -37.44 -15.43 22.41
CA ARG A 66 -37.78 -16.13 23.65
C ARG A 66 -37.85 -15.19 24.87
N GLN A 67 -37.04 -14.13 24.88
CA GLN A 67 -37.11 -13.11 25.93
C GLN A 67 -38.39 -12.25 25.86
N LYS A 68 -38.87 -11.94 24.64
CA LYS A 68 -40.16 -11.23 24.45
C LYS A 68 -41.36 -12.13 24.80
N GLU A 69 -41.27 -13.41 24.48
CA GLU A 69 -42.25 -14.43 24.88
C GLU A 69 -42.36 -14.51 26.41
N LEU A 70 -41.23 -14.65 27.12
CA LEU A 70 -41.17 -14.63 28.59
C LEU A 70 -41.69 -13.32 29.22
N GLN A 71 -41.51 -12.17 28.56
CA GLN A 71 -42.09 -10.90 29.03
C GLN A 71 -43.62 -10.89 28.86
N ARG A 72 -44.16 -11.43 27.77
CA ARG A 72 -45.61 -11.60 27.57
C ARG A 72 -46.22 -12.49 28.63
N ASP A 73 -45.61 -13.65 28.89
CA ASP A 73 -45.98 -14.57 29.96
C ASP A 73 -46.06 -13.88 31.34
N GLN A 74 -45.14 -12.95 31.62
CA GLN A 74 -45.11 -12.19 32.87
C GLN A 74 -46.19 -11.10 32.92
N GLU A 75 -46.47 -10.43 31.80
CA GLU A 75 -47.56 -9.44 31.71
C GLU A 75 -48.95 -10.10 31.81
N GLU A 76 -49.14 -11.25 31.17
CA GLU A 76 -50.40 -12.00 31.18
C GLU A 76 -50.70 -12.58 32.58
N ARG A 77 -49.72 -13.21 33.25
CA ARG A 77 -49.87 -13.65 34.66
C ARG A 77 -50.18 -12.49 35.60
N ARG A 78 -49.59 -11.31 35.36
CA ARG A 78 -49.85 -10.11 36.17
C ARG A 78 -51.24 -9.53 35.91
N TYR A 79 -51.77 -9.68 34.70
CA TYR A 79 -53.16 -9.36 34.38
C TYR A 79 -54.12 -10.32 35.11
N ASP A 80 -53.84 -11.63 35.08
CA ASP A 80 -54.63 -12.63 35.79
C ASP A 80 -54.61 -12.43 37.32
N GLU A 81 -53.47 -12.08 37.91
CA GLU A 81 -53.39 -11.70 39.33
C GLU A 81 -54.27 -10.47 39.65
N LEU A 82 -54.32 -9.47 38.77
CA LEU A 82 -55.17 -8.28 38.94
C LEU A 82 -56.67 -8.61 38.77
N VAL A 83 -57.02 -9.50 37.84
CA VAL A 83 -58.40 -9.99 37.68
C VAL A 83 -58.83 -10.81 38.91
N LEU A 84 -57.95 -11.69 39.42
CA LEU A 84 -58.19 -12.45 40.65
C LEU A 84 -58.29 -11.54 41.88
N ALA A 85 -57.48 -10.47 41.97
CA ALA A 85 -57.57 -9.48 43.04
C ALA A 85 -58.90 -8.70 43.01
N ASN A 86 -59.42 -8.36 41.83
CA ASN A 86 -60.71 -7.68 41.67
C ASN A 86 -61.94 -8.59 41.92
N SER A 87 -61.75 -9.89 42.16
CA SER A 87 -62.83 -10.85 42.44
C SER A 87 -62.96 -11.22 43.94
N ALA A 88 -62.29 -10.47 44.81
CA ALA A 88 -62.00 -10.83 46.21
C ALA A 88 -63.14 -10.61 47.23
N ASP A 89 -64.36 -11.08 46.94
CA ASP A 89 -65.52 -11.01 47.86
C ASP A 89 -66.27 -12.35 47.99
N SER A 90 -65.60 -13.48 47.71
CA SER A 90 -66.19 -14.83 47.79
C SER A 90 -65.25 -15.87 48.42
N LEU A 91 -65.79 -16.64 49.36
CA LEU A 91 -65.13 -17.76 50.06
C LEU A 91 -64.57 -18.85 49.13
N SER A 92 -65.06 -18.91 47.88
CA SER A 92 -64.52 -19.82 46.85
C SER A 92 -63.08 -19.48 46.45
N GLY A 93 -62.68 -18.21 46.51
CA GLY A 93 -61.34 -17.75 46.09
C GLY A 93 -60.22 -18.24 47.01
N GLU A 94 -60.45 -18.22 48.33
CA GLU A 94 -59.48 -18.73 49.32
C GLU A 94 -59.28 -20.24 49.19
N LEU A 95 -60.37 -20.98 48.98
CA LEU A 95 -60.35 -22.43 48.84
C LEU A 95 -59.74 -22.88 47.49
N ALA A 96 -59.81 -22.03 46.47
CA ALA A 96 -59.06 -22.20 45.22
C ALA A 96 -57.55 -21.97 45.43
N ARG A 97 -57.15 -20.86 46.06
CA ARG A 97 -55.74 -20.57 46.37
C ARG A 97 -55.06 -21.71 47.14
N TYR A 98 -55.70 -22.23 48.19
CA TYR A 98 -55.16 -23.34 48.98
C TYR A 98 -54.92 -24.63 48.17
N ARG A 99 -55.78 -24.92 47.19
CA ARG A 99 -55.59 -26.05 46.26
C ARG A 99 -54.45 -25.80 45.28
N GLN A 100 -54.35 -24.58 44.75
CA GLN A 100 -53.32 -24.20 43.78
C GLN A 100 -51.92 -24.21 44.41
N THR A 101 -51.73 -23.65 45.60
CA THR A 101 -50.47 -23.71 46.35
C THR A 101 -50.04 -25.15 46.63
N ARG A 102 -50.98 -26.04 47.01
CA ARG A 102 -50.68 -27.47 47.23
C ARG A 102 -50.31 -28.20 45.94
N SER A 103 -50.84 -27.78 44.78
CA SER A 103 -50.47 -28.35 43.48
C SER A 103 -49.07 -27.93 43.03
N ILE A 104 -48.64 -26.70 43.34
CA ILE A 104 -47.32 -26.18 42.97
C ILE A 104 -46.22 -26.96 43.72
N PHE A 105 -46.32 -27.07 45.05
CA PHE A 105 -45.33 -27.83 45.83
C PHE A 105 -45.30 -29.33 45.51
N ALA A 106 -46.39 -29.90 45.00
CA ALA A 106 -46.39 -31.28 44.50
C ALA A 106 -45.61 -31.40 43.18
N ALA A 107 -45.83 -30.47 42.24
CA ALA A 107 -45.16 -30.44 40.95
C ALA A 107 -43.65 -30.15 41.08
N GLU A 108 -43.23 -29.29 42.01
CA GLU A 108 -41.81 -29.06 42.31
C GLU A 108 -41.14 -30.34 42.84
N TYR A 109 -41.81 -31.08 43.72
CA TYR A 109 -41.28 -32.34 44.28
C TYR A 109 -41.16 -33.45 43.21
N GLU A 110 -42.10 -33.52 42.26
CA GLU A 110 -42.02 -34.44 41.12
C GLU A 110 -40.94 -34.00 40.11
N ALA A 111 -40.74 -32.70 39.90
CA ALA A 111 -39.71 -32.16 39.01
C ALA A 111 -38.29 -32.46 39.54
N ASP A 112 -38.01 -32.22 40.82
CA ASP A 112 -36.73 -32.55 41.45
C ASP A 112 -36.47 -34.07 41.45
N ALA A 113 -37.51 -34.88 41.73
CA ALA A 113 -37.43 -36.33 41.68
C ALA A 113 -37.23 -36.89 40.25
N GLN A 114 -37.50 -36.09 39.21
CA GLN A 114 -37.24 -36.45 37.82
C GLN A 114 -35.85 -35.96 37.36
N ALA A 115 -35.47 -34.73 37.71
CA ALA A 115 -34.12 -34.20 37.46
C ALA A 115 -33.02 -35.06 38.09
N ALA A 116 -33.29 -35.69 39.24
CA ALA A 116 -32.39 -36.65 39.88
C ALA A 116 -32.20 -37.99 39.11
N LYS A 117 -33.07 -38.32 38.14
CA LYS A 117 -32.98 -39.54 37.31
C LYS A 117 -32.27 -39.29 35.98
N ASP A 118 -32.43 -38.09 35.42
CA ASP A 118 -31.90 -37.72 34.09
C ASP A 118 -30.43 -37.23 34.13
N ALA A 119 -29.77 -37.33 35.30
CA ALA A 119 -28.36 -37.00 35.49
C ALA A 119 -27.41 -38.03 34.80
N PRO A 120 -26.58 -37.65 33.81
CA PRO A 120 -25.78 -38.62 33.06
C PRO A 120 -24.66 -39.28 33.88
N VAL A 121 -24.65 -40.61 33.93
CA VAL A 121 -23.57 -41.39 34.53
C VAL A 121 -22.35 -41.41 33.60
N ALA A 122 -21.38 -40.54 33.86
CA ALA A 122 -20.08 -40.52 33.17
C ALA A 122 -19.03 -41.35 33.94
N SER A 123 -18.59 -42.47 33.35
CA SER A 123 -17.53 -43.33 33.90
C SER A 123 -16.13 -42.70 33.76
N PRO A 124 -15.16 -43.04 34.64
CA PRO A 124 -14.09 -42.10 34.99
C PRO A 124 -12.76 -42.31 34.28
N HIS A 125 -12.25 -41.28 33.59
CA HIS A 125 -10.82 -41.11 33.29
C HIS A 125 -10.41 -39.64 33.46
N SER A 126 -9.56 -39.36 34.44
CA SER A 126 -9.03 -38.02 34.72
C SER A 126 -7.60 -38.10 35.29
N PRO A 127 -6.57 -37.55 34.61
CA PRO A 127 -5.28 -37.30 35.25
C PRO A 127 -5.43 -36.16 36.26
N GLN A 128 -4.80 -36.30 37.43
CA GLN A 128 -4.94 -35.35 38.53
C GLN A 128 -4.17 -34.04 38.27
N VAL A 129 -4.80 -32.90 38.51
CA VAL A 129 -4.13 -31.61 38.75
C VAL A 129 -4.77 -30.95 39.97
N SER A 130 -3.97 -30.69 41.00
CA SER A 130 -4.43 -30.16 42.29
C SER A 130 -4.79 -28.68 42.21
N LYS A 131 -6.01 -28.31 42.61
CA LYS A 131 -6.35 -26.92 42.95
C LYS A 131 -5.95 -26.62 44.42
N PRO A 132 -5.26 -25.52 44.72
CA PRO A 132 -5.18 -25.01 46.09
C PRO A 132 -6.49 -24.31 46.47
N GLU A 133 -6.95 -24.49 47.70
CA GLU A 133 -8.02 -23.67 48.28
C GLU A 133 -7.52 -22.25 48.56
N VAL A 134 -8.41 -21.26 48.42
CA VAL A 134 -8.21 -19.91 48.96
C VAL A 134 -9.46 -19.54 49.75
N GLN A 135 -9.36 -19.61 51.08
CA GLN A 135 -10.43 -19.18 51.99
C GLN A 135 -10.56 -17.66 51.96
N LEU A 136 -11.75 -17.12 51.69
CA LEU A 136 -12.02 -15.72 51.97
C LEU A 136 -12.06 -15.49 53.48
N LYS A 137 -11.28 -14.51 53.96
CA LYS A 137 -11.49 -13.87 55.26
C LYS A 137 -11.81 -12.40 55.04
N THR A 138 -12.97 -11.98 55.53
CA THR A 138 -13.44 -10.59 55.51
C THR A 138 -12.81 -9.81 56.66
N SER A 139 -12.10 -8.73 56.37
CA SER A 139 -11.77 -7.70 57.35
C SER A 139 -11.87 -6.32 56.73
N THR A 140 -12.68 -5.46 57.36
CA THR A 140 -12.86 -4.06 56.98
C THR A 140 -11.62 -3.25 57.34
N GLY A 141 -11.06 -2.50 56.39
CA GLY A 141 -9.96 -1.57 56.62
C GLY A 141 -9.58 -0.84 55.34
N ALA A 142 -9.88 0.46 55.26
CA ALA A 142 -9.63 1.25 54.06
C ALA A 142 -8.24 1.89 54.08
N SER A 143 -7.37 1.47 53.17
CA SER A 143 -6.26 2.29 52.68
C SER A 143 -5.99 1.95 51.21
N PHE A 144 -5.91 2.96 50.35
CA PHE A 144 -5.58 2.78 48.95
C PHE A 144 -4.06 2.96 48.77
N PRO A 145 -3.29 1.92 48.42
CA PRO A 145 -1.85 2.04 48.24
C PRO A 145 -1.52 2.72 46.90
N VAL A 146 -0.89 3.89 46.99
CA VAL A 146 -0.49 4.75 45.85
C VAL A 146 0.34 4.00 44.78
N ASN A 147 1.08 2.96 45.18
CA ASN A 147 2.05 2.25 44.33
C ASN A 147 1.48 1.06 43.50
N SER A 148 0.21 1.09 43.09
CA SER A 148 -0.38 -0.01 42.29
C SER A 148 0.07 -0.03 40.82
N PHE A 149 0.36 1.14 40.23
CA PHE A 149 0.78 1.29 38.84
C PHE A 149 2.19 0.72 38.59
N LEU A 150 3.21 1.26 39.28
CA LEU A 150 4.61 0.82 39.13
C LEU A 150 4.81 -0.66 39.53
N ARG A 151 3.99 -1.20 40.45
CA ARG A 151 3.99 -2.64 40.76
C ARG A 151 3.48 -3.54 39.63
N LYS A 152 2.69 -3.05 38.67
CA LYS A 152 2.37 -3.79 37.43
C LYS A 152 3.46 -3.69 36.36
N PHE A 153 4.34 -2.69 36.47
CA PHE A 153 5.47 -2.53 35.55
C PHE A 153 6.65 -3.41 36.01
N LYS A 154 7.17 -3.18 37.23
CA LYS A 154 8.40 -3.80 37.75
C LYS A 154 8.30 -5.28 38.14
N LYS A 155 7.11 -5.92 38.08
CA LYS A 155 6.95 -7.33 38.49
C LYS A 155 7.27 -8.36 37.42
N GLU A 156 7.41 -7.94 36.16
CA GLU A 156 7.60 -8.85 35.02
C GLU A 156 9.07 -8.97 34.57
N GLU A 157 9.94 -8.09 35.05
CA GLU A 157 11.39 -8.08 34.74
C GLU A 157 12.21 -9.08 35.60
N SER A 158 11.64 -9.62 36.69
CA SER A 158 12.40 -10.38 37.68
C SER A 158 12.62 -11.88 37.36
N TYR A 159 12.26 -12.36 36.17
CA TYR A 159 12.52 -13.74 35.73
C TYR A 159 13.75 -13.80 34.81
N GLY A 160 14.91 -13.46 35.39
CA GLY A 160 16.21 -13.36 34.71
C GLY A 160 17.33 -14.19 35.34
N SER A 161 17.02 -15.29 36.03
CA SER A 161 18.03 -16.16 36.66
C SER A 161 18.56 -17.22 35.69
N THR A 162 19.87 -17.17 35.41
CA THR A 162 20.61 -18.01 34.46
C THR A 162 20.39 -19.52 34.65
N CYS A 163 19.95 -20.22 33.60
CA CYS A 163 19.96 -21.69 33.56
C CYS A 163 21.14 -22.18 32.71
N VAL A 164 22.21 -22.64 33.35
CA VAL A 164 23.41 -23.15 32.66
C VAL A 164 23.16 -24.59 32.22
N VAL A 165 22.79 -24.77 30.95
CA VAL A 165 22.73 -26.10 30.32
C VAL A 165 24.14 -26.54 29.93
N LYS A 166 24.67 -27.57 30.60
CA LYS A 166 25.85 -28.28 30.13
C LYS A 166 25.50 -29.07 28.87
N SER A 167 26.13 -28.75 27.75
CA SER A 167 26.19 -29.65 26.60
C SER A 167 27.23 -30.74 26.86
N GLU A 168 26.81 -31.99 27.03
CA GLU A 168 27.74 -33.12 27.03
C GLU A 168 28.31 -33.31 25.61
N ALA A 169 29.62 -33.54 25.53
CA ALA A 169 30.28 -33.76 24.25
C ALA A 169 30.06 -35.20 23.75
N ARG A 170 29.87 -35.33 22.44
CA ARG A 170 30.28 -36.52 21.70
C ARG A 170 31.11 -36.07 20.52
N ASP A 171 32.41 -36.28 20.64
CA ASP A 171 33.29 -36.32 19.48
C ASP A 171 32.90 -37.49 18.58
N ASP A 172 32.99 -37.28 17.27
CA ASP A 172 33.50 -38.29 16.35
C ASP A 172 34.23 -37.58 15.21
N THR A 173 35.45 -38.01 14.92
CA THR A 173 36.47 -37.21 14.23
C THR A 173 36.80 -37.71 12.82
N ALA A 174 37.07 -36.80 11.88
CA ALA A 174 38.00 -37.06 10.76
C ALA A 174 38.62 -35.77 10.19
N ALA A 175 39.89 -35.87 9.75
CA ALA A 175 40.73 -34.78 9.23
C ALA A 175 40.06 -33.94 8.10
N ALA A 176 40.20 -32.62 7.98
CA ALA A 176 41.34 -31.69 8.21
C ALA A 176 42.38 -31.65 7.06
N ALA A 177 42.43 -30.52 6.36
CA ALA A 177 43.56 -30.06 5.56
C ALA A 177 43.63 -28.52 5.64
N SER A 178 44.67 -27.98 6.28
CA SER A 178 44.78 -26.54 6.56
C SER A 178 45.49 -25.79 5.43
N ARG A 179 45.00 -24.59 5.09
CA ARG A 179 45.84 -23.49 4.62
C ARG A 179 45.43 -22.18 5.29
N THR A 180 46.39 -21.56 5.96
CA THR A 180 46.31 -20.22 6.51
C THR A 180 46.24 -19.16 5.40
N VAL A 181 45.41 -18.14 5.62
CA VAL A 181 45.55 -16.83 4.97
C VAL A 181 45.55 -15.79 6.08
N ALA A 182 46.54 -14.91 6.10
CA ALA A 182 46.69 -13.92 7.15
C ALA A 182 45.71 -12.76 7.00
N SER A 183 45.39 -12.10 8.11
CA SER A 183 44.80 -10.76 8.11
C SER A 183 45.77 -9.78 7.44
N VAL A 184 45.32 -9.16 6.34
CA VAL A 184 46.03 -8.05 5.70
C VAL A 184 45.16 -6.81 5.85
N GLU A 185 45.63 -5.85 6.65
CA GLU A 185 45.09 -4.50 6.65
C GLU A 185 45.45 -3.84 5.31
N ALA A 186 44.45 -3.29 4.61
CA ALA A 186 44.63 -2.65 3.32
C ALA A 186 44.05 -1.23 3.35
N GLU A 187 44.93 -0.24 3.45
CA GLU A 187 44.57 1.18 3.46
C GLU A 187 43.81 1.57 2.18
N THR A 188 42.70 2.30 2.32
CA THR A 188 42.04 2.97 1.18
C THR A 188 42.27 4.48 1.27
N SER A 189 43.35 4.95 0.65
CA SER A 189 43.78 6.34 0.74
C SER A 189 42.83 7.32 0.00
N MET A 190 42.28 8.29 0.74
CA MET A 190 41.54 9.40 0.15
C MET A 190 42.48 10.38 -0.59
N ARG A 191 42.58 10.25 -1.91
CA ARG A 191 43.19 11.29 -2.77
C ARG A 191 42.32 12.56 -2.83
N LYS A 192 42.48 13.44 -1.83
CA LYS A 192 42.14 14.86 -2.00
C LYS A 192 43.00 15.47 -3.11
N ARG A 193 42.43 16.38 -3.89
CA ARG A 193 43.17 17.36 -4.71
C ARG A 193 42.77 18.79 -4.27
N PRO A 194 43.64 19.80 -4.49
CA PRO A 194 43.72 20.93 -3.56
C PRO A 194 42.67 22.02 -3.79
N ARG A 195 42.51 22.87 -2.77
CA ARG A 195 42.26 24.30 -2.95
C ARG A 195 43.62 24.98 -2.94
N ASP A 196 43.86 25.92 -3.85
CA ASP A 196 45.00 26.83 -3.78
C ASP A 196 44.58 28.16 -3.13
N ASP A 197 45.48 28.77 -2.37
CA ASP A 197 45.20 29.93 -1.51
C ASP A 197 45.32 31.28 -2.23
N ALA A 198 44.50 32.25 -1.80
CA ALA A 198 44.83 33.67 -1.91
C ALA A 198 44.35 34.45 -0.67
N LYS A 199 45.30 35.15 -0.02
CA LYS A 199 45.08 36.11 1.08
C LYS A 199 44.53 37.44 0.47
N SER A 200 43.96 38.42 1.18
CA SER A 200 43.95 38.76 2.62
C SER A 200 42.90 39.87 2.91
N ASN A 201 42.72 40.21 4.19
CA ASN A 201 42.21 41.49 4.74
C ASN A 201 40.69 41.79 4.72
N SER A 202 40.16 41.87 5.94
CA SER A 202 39.08 42.75 6.42
C SER A 202 39.53 44.24 6.47
N PRO A 203 38.70 45.26 6.82
CA PRO A 203 37.34 45.19 7.42
C PRO A 203 36.26 46.20 6.92
N SER A 204 35.04 45.99 7.42
CA SER A 204 34.03 46.98 7.89
C SER A 204 33.38 48.08 7.00
N SER A 205 32.11 48.35 7.38
CA SER A 205 31.41 49.66 7.47
C SER A 205 30.91 50.43 6.21
N THR A 206 29.58 50.35 6.03
CA THR A 206 28.58 51.45 5.89
C THR A 206 28.61 52.49 4.74
N HIS A 207 27.40 52.68 4.17
CA HIS A 207 26.76 53.92 3.71
C HIS A 207 27.08 54.59 2.34
N ASN A 208 25.99 54.73 1.56
CA ASN A 208 25.47 55.90 0.83
C ASN A 208 26.30 56.66 -0.24
N GLY A 209 25.62 56.99 -1.34
CA GLY A 209 25.98 58.01 -2.35
C GLY A 209 26.12 57.41 -3.76
N SER A 210 25.44 57.79 -4.86
CA SER A 210 24.80 59.02 -5.38
C SER A 210 25.63 59.75 -6.45
N GLY A 211 25.03 60.00 -7.63
CA GLY A 211 25.68 60.59 -8.83
C GLY A 211 25.63 59.58 -10.00
N TYR A 212 25.11 59.86 -11.21
CA TYR A 212 25.25 61.01 -12.13
C TYR A 212 26.72 61.32 -12.49
N GLY A 213 27.12 61.42 -13.77
CA GLY A 213 26.41 61.14 -15.03
C GLY A 213 27.06 61.80 -16.25
N ALA A 214 26.78 61.30 -17.47
CA ALA A 214 27.25 61.79 -18.79
C ALA A 214 28.79 61.73 -19.05
N GLY A 215 29.29 61.74 -20.28
CA GLY A 215 28.63 61.61 -21.60
C GLY A 215 29.51 62.10 -22.77
N ALA A 216 29.25 61.61 -24.00
CA ALA A 216 29.94 61.95 -25.27
C ALA A 216 31.44 61.54 -25.34
N THR A 217 32.06 61.15 -26.47
CA THR A 217 31.65 60.90 -27.87
C THR A 217 32.60 59.79 -28.48
N LYS A 218 32.79 59.48 -29.77
CA LYS A 218 32.58 60.17 -31.08
C LYS A 218 32.53 59.18 -32.28
N ARG A 219 32.53 59.76 -33.49
CA ARG A 219 32.69 59.16 -34.84
C ARG A 219 34.12 58.56 -35.03
N ARG A 220 34.48 57.73 -36.04
CA ARG A 220 33.89 57.40 -37.37
C ARG A 220 34.63 56.17 -37.96
N GLY A 221 34.05 55.45 -38.94
CA GLY A 221 34.80 54.55 -39.84
C GLY A 221 34.05 53.26 -40.18
N ASP A 222 34.05 52.86 -41.45
CA ASP A 222 33.33 51.69 -41.98
C ASP A 222 34.23 50.42 -42.00
N GLY A 223 33.61 49.25 -41.86
CA GLY A 223 34.26 47.93 -41.96
C GLY A 223 33.26 46.81 -41.68
N ASP A 224 33.04 45.92 -42.65
CA ASP A 224 32.03 44.86 -42.58
C ASP A 224 32.64 43.53 -42.09
N GLU A 225 32.59 43.29 -40.78
CA GLU A 225 32.92 42.00 -40.16
C GLU A 225 31.92 41.60 -39.06
N SER A 226 31.69 40.30 -38.91
CA SER A 226 30.64 39.72 -38.07
C SER A 226 31.00 39.70 -36.57
N ALA A 227 30.43 40.63 -35.80
CA ALA A 227 30.57 40.67 -34.35
C ALA A 227 29.62 39.68 -33.61
N PRO A 228 30.04 39.07 -32.49
CA PRO A 228 29.23 38.09 -31.75
C PRO A 228 28.11 38.75 -30.92
N ALA A 229 26.91 38.17 -30.98
CA ALA A 229 25.75 38.66 -30.23
C ALA A 229 25.83 38.31 -28.74
N THR A 230 26.35 39.23 -27.92
CA THR A 230 26.32 39.17 -26.45
C THR A 230 24.93 39.50 -25.91
N GLY A 231 24.01 38.53 -26.04
CA GLY A 231 22.62 38.65 -25.60
C GLY A 231 22.47 38.84 -24.09
N PHE A 232 22.37 40.09 -23.64
CA PHE A 232 21.88 40.43 -22.29
C PHE A 232 20.39 40.11 -22.18
N VAL A 233 20.09 38.92 -21.67
CA VAL A 233 18.71 38.49 -21.35
C VAL A 233 18.12 39.46 -20.33
N THR A 234 16.98 40.09 -20.65
CA THR A 234 16.31 41.02 -19.74
C THR A 234 15.76 40.28 -18.51
N SER A 235 15.46 41.00 -17.43
CA SER A 235 14.85 40.39 -16.23
C SER A 235 13.50 39.72 -16.51
N ALA A 236 12.75 40.23 -17.49
CA ALA A 236 11.49 39.63 -17.95
C ALA A 236 11.73 38.32 -18.71
N GLU A 237 12.64 38.29 -19.68
CA GLU A 237 13.00 37.08 -20.42
C GLU A 237 13.65 36.04 -19.50
N ALA A 238 14.49 36.46 -18.54
CA ALA A 238 15.08 35.57 -17.55
C ALA A 238 14.02 34.98 -16.61
N ALA A 239 12.98 35.73 -16.26
CA ALA A 239 11.83 35.21 -15.50
C ALA A 239 10.98 34.25 -16.34
N GLN A 240 10.79 34.53 -17.63
CA GLN A 240 10.06 33.67 -18.55
C GLN A 240 10.80 32.36 -18.84
N LEU A 241 12.10 32.43 -19.17
CA LEU A 241 12.97 31.25 -19.32
C LEU A 241 13.06 30.43 -18.03
N ARG A 242 13.06 31.06 -16.84
CA ARG A 242 12.92 30.32 -15.56
C ARG A 242 11.55 29.67 -15.40
N LYS A 243 10.47 30.31 -15.86
CA LYS A 243 9.11 29.75 -15.82
C LYS A 243 8.96 28.56 -16.77
N GLU A 244 9.53 28.64 -17.97
CA GLU A 244 9.58 27.58 -18.97
C GLU A 244 10.52 26.44 -18.55
N LEU A 245 11.71 26.75 -18.00
CA LEU A 245 12.62 25.76 -17.42
C LEU A 245 11.97 25.03 -16.24
N ASN A 246 11.30 25.75 -15.33
CA ASN A 246 10.54 25.15 -14.22
C ASN A 246 9.39 24.29 -14.74
N LEU A 247 8.70 24.69 -15.83
CA LEU A 247 7.65 23.88 -16.45
C LEU A 247 8.22 22.60 -17.08
N ALA A 248 9.33 22.70 -17.82
CA ALA A 248 10.01 21.57 -18.44
C ALA A 248 10.65 20.62 -17.42
N GLN A 249 11.21 21.14 -16.32
CA GLN A 249 11.70 20.35 -15.19
C GLN A 249 10.54 19.66 -14.45
N LYS A 250 9.44 20.39 -14.19
CA LYS A 250 8.22 19.82 -13.59
C LYS A 250 7.62 18.72 -14.46
N GLN A 251 7.64 18.84 -15.79
CA GLN A 251 7.23 17.79 -16.72
C GLN A 251 8.21 16.61 -16.77
N ARG A 252 9.54 16.85 -16.83
CA ARG A 252 10.55 15.79 -16.85
C ARG A 252 10.60 14.97 -15.56
N HIS A 253 10.44 15.62 -14.41
CA HIS A 253 10.54 14.96 -13.12
C HIS A 253 9.21 14.49 -12.56
N ASP A 254 8.05 14.80 -13.16
CA ASP A 254 6.74 14.60 -12.54
C ASP A 254 6.56 13.18 -11.96
N PRO A 255 6.52 13.04 -10.62
CA PRO A 255 6.19 11.78 -9.99
C PRO A 255 4.71 11.45 -10.15
N LEU A 256 3.82 12.43 -10.36
CA LEU A 256 2.37 12.19 -10.47
C LEU A 256 1.99 11.45 -11.75
N MET A 257 2.63 11.75 -12.89
CA MET A 257 2.42 10.96 -14.11
C MET A 257 2.84 9.50 -13.86
N ARG A 258 4.08 9.28 -13.39
CA ARG A 258 4.56 7.93 -13.03
C ARG A 258 3.65 7.22 -12.03
N VAL A 259 3.27 7.86 -10.92
CA VAL A 259 2.48 7.24 -9.85
C VAL A 259 1.03 7.02 -10.28
N LYS A 260 0.40 7.90 -11.09
CA LYS A 260 -0.92 7.63 -11.66
C LYS A 260 -0.88 6.43 -12.62
N GLU A 261 0.16 6.35 -13.46
CA GLU A 261 0.36 5.24 -14.40
C GLU A 261 0.72 3.91 -13.70
N PHE A 262 1.35 3.94 -12.51
CA PHE A 262 1.69 2.74 -11.72
C PHE A 262 0.65 2.36 -10.65
N LYS A 263 -0.40 3.17 -10.40
CA LYS A 263 -1.36 2.93 -9.30
C LYS A 263 -2.66 2.22 -9.70
N LYS A 264 -2.93 2.02 -11.01
CA LYS A 264 -3.98 1.07 -11.42
C LYS A 264 -3.41 -0.35 -11.38
N MET A 265 -4.22 -1.32 -10.93
CA MET A 265 -3.90 -2.73 -11.18
C MET A 265 -3.96 -2.98 -12.70
N PRO A 266 -3.19 -3.93 -13.25
CA PRO A 266 -3.27 -4.24 -14.69
C PRO A 266 -4.68 -4.72 -15.08
N THR A 267 -5.41 -3.89 -15.82
CA THR A 267 -6.76 -4.20 -16.29
C THR A 267 -6.71 -4.95 -17.64
N LEU A 268 -7.30 -6.14 -17.72
CA LEU A 268 -7.67 -6.79 -18.97
C LEU A 268 -9.03 -6.25 -19.43
N ALA A 269 -9.05 -5.41 -20.47
CA ALA A 269 -10.26 -5.13 -21.24
C ALA A 269 -10.45 -6.26 -22.28
N VAL A 270 -11.61 -6.92 -22.27
CA VAL A 270 -11.91 -8.04 -23.18
C VAL A 270 -13.40 -8.09 -23.53
N ALA A 271 -13.73 -8.37 -24.79
CA ALA A 271 -15.11 -8.56 -25.21
C ALA A 271 -15.75 -9.78 -24.53
N LYS A 272 -16.94 -9.61 -23.93
CA LYS A 272 -17.70 -10.64 -23.20
C LYS A 272 -17.82 -11.92 -24.02
N ASP A 273 -18.28 -11.80 -25.26
CA ASP A 273 -18.56 -12.95 -26.13
C ASP A 273 -17.28 -13.66 -26.58
N TYR A 274 -16.15 -12.94 -26.64
CA TYR A 274 -14.83 -13.53 -26.93
C TYR A 274 -14.33 -14.37 -25.75
N ILE A 275 -14.33 -13.83 -24.53
CA ILE A 275 -13.87 -14.59 -23.36
C ILE A 275 -14.81 -15.76 -23.01
N CYS A 276 -16.13 -15.59 -23.15
CA CYS A 276 -17.09 -16.70 -23.00
C CYS A 276 -16.84 -17.82 -24.04
N ARG A 277 -16.58 -17.45 -25.30
CA ARG A 277 -16.25 -18.43 -26.36
C ARG A 277 -14.91 -19.13 -26.11
N LEU A 278 -13.89 -18.42 -25.63
CA LEU A 278 -12.61 -19.02 -25.26
C LEU A 278 -12.74 -19.98 -24.07
N ILE A 279 -13.56 -19.66 -23.06
CA ILE A 279 -13.85 -20.55 -21.92
C ILE A 279 -14.70 -21.76 -22.37
N GLY A 280 -15.58 -21.58 -23.37
CA GLY A 280 -16.50 -22.62 -23.85
C GLY A 280 -17.85 -22.66 -23.12
N LYS A 281 -18.16 -21.64 -22.30
CA LYS A 281 -19.46 -21.45 -21.62
C LYS A 281 -19.87 -19.98 -21.71
N SER A 282 -21.15 -19.72 -21.98
CA SER A 282 -21.79 -18.41 -21.82
C SER A 282 -22.18 -18.15 -20.37
N TYR A 283 -22.06 -16.90 -19.93
CA TYR A 283 -22.35 -16.47 -18.55
C TYR A 283 -23.27 -15.24 -18.53
N THR A 284 -24.06 -15.06 -17.48
CA THR A 284 -24.62 -13.73 -17.14
C THR A 284 -23.51 -12.76 -16.70
N ASP A 285 -23.86 -11.48 -16.51
CA ASP A 285 -22.91 -10.49 -16.01
C ASP A 285 -22.59 -10.76 -14.51
N GLU A 286 -23.55 -11.29 -13.74
CA GLU A 286 -23.36 -11.76 -12.35
C GLU A 286 -22.57 -13.08 -12.26
N GLU A 287 -22.92 -14.11 -13.04
CA GLU A 287 -22.20 -15.40 -12.98
C GLU A 287 -20.70 -15.24 -13.28
N PHE A 288 -20.35 -14.35 -14.21
CA PHE A 288 -18.96 -14.08 -14.56
C PHE A 288 -18.24 -13.28 -13.46
N ASN A 289 -18.91 -12.32 -12.82
CA ASN A 289 -18.39 -11.63 -11.65
C ASN A 289 -18.09 -12.61 -10.50
N ASP A 290 -19.00 -13.55 -10.23
CA ASP A 290 -18.82 -14.54 -9.15
C ASP A 290 -17.71 -15.55 -9.47
N LEU A 291 -17.52 -15.90 -10.75
CA LEU A 291 -16.37 -16.70 -11.21
C LEU A 291 -15.04 -15.93 -11.02
N CYS A 292 -15.00 -14.64 -11.40
CA CYS A 292 -13.84 -13.77 -11.15
C CYS A 292 -13.53 -13.71 -9.65
N PHE A 293 -14.51 -13.44 -8.80
CA PHE A 293 -14.33 -13.35 -7.36
C PHE A 293 -13.80 -14.65 -6.73
N GLN A 294 -14.34 -15.80 -7.15
CA GLN A 294 -13.85 -17.13 -6.71
C GLN A 294 -12.40 -17.42 -7.14
N PHE A 295 -11.98 -16.90 -8.29
CA PHE A 295 -10.61 -17.04 -8.79
C PHE A 295 -9.63 -15.98 -8.27
N GLY A 296 -10.13 -14.95 -7.55
CA GLY A 296 -9.31 -13.86 -6.99
C GLY A 296 -9.10 -12.67 -7.93
N LEU A 297 -10.09 -12.38 -8.78
CA LEU A 297 -10.15 -11.23 -9.71
C LEU A 297 -11.32 -10.30 -9.38
N GLU A 298 -11.24 -9.04 -9.83
CA GLU A 298 -12.31 -8.05 -9.71
C GLU A 298 -12.79 -7.58 -11.10
N LEU A 299 -14.09 -7.53 -11.31
CA LEU A 299 -14.71 -6.97 -12.53
C LEU A 299 -14.99 -5.47 -12.27
N ASP A 300 -14.02 -4.60 -12.61
CA ASP A 300 -14.00 -3.15 -12.32
C ASP A 300 -15.17 -2.40 -13.01
N ASP A 301 -15.41 -2.71 -14.28
CA ASP A 301 -16.46 -2.06 -15.09
C ASP A 301 -16.95 -2.96 -16.24
N ILE A 302 -18.18 -2.71 -16.71
CA ILE A 302 -18.75 -3.33 -17.92
C ILE A 302 -19.17 -2.19 -18.84
N THR A 303 -18.54 -2.07 -20.01
CA THR A 303 -18.66 -0.90 -20.90
C THR A 303 -18.45 -1.27 -22.36
N SER A 304 -19.05 -0.54 -23.29
CA SER A 304 -18.67 -0.51 -24.71
C SER A 304 -17.68 0.63 -25.04
N GLU A 305 -17.07 0.59 -26.22
CA GLU A 305 -16.22 1.69 -26.73
C GLU A 305 -17.03 2.99 -26.85
N LYS A 306 -18.27 2.88 -27.35
CA LYS A 306 -19.23 3.98 -27.48
C LYS A 306 -19.54 4.64 -26.13
N GLU A 307 -19.74 3.86 -25.07
CA GLU A 307 -19.96 4.39 -23.71
C GLU A 307 -18.70 5.03 -23.12
N MET A 308 -17.51 4.47 -23.36
CA MET A 308 -16.24 5.08 -22.95
C MET A 308 -16.05 6.46 -23.59
N PHE A 309 -16.23 6.56 -24.91
CA PHE A 309 -16.14 7.82 -25.65
C PHE A 309 -17.12 8.89 -25.15
N MET A 310 -18.37 8.51 -24.88
CA MET A 310 -19.38 9.42 -24.32
C MET A 310 -19.01 9.89 -22.89
N ARG A 311 -18.50 8.98 -22.05
CA ARG A 311 -18.05 9.27 -20.68
C ARG A 311 -16.81 10.18 -20.64
N GLU A 312 -15.88 10.02 -21.58
CA GLU A 312 -14.70 10.89 -21.71
C GLU A 312 -15.05 12.31 -22.21
N GLN A 313 -16.10 12.46 -23.03
CA GLN A 313 -16.67 13.79 -23.34
C GLN A 313 -17.46 14.43 -22.17
N GLY A 314 -17.42 13.85 -20.97
CA GLY A 314 -18.15 14.34 -19.80
C GLY A 314 -19.67 14.12 -19.86
N LYS A 315 -20.19 13.46 -20.90
CA LYS A 315 -21.61 13.18 -21.08
C LYS A 315 -21.97 11.92 -20.30
N SER A 316 -22.28 12.09 -19.01
CA SER A 316 -22.91 11.03 -18.23
C SER A 316 -24.23 10.59 -18.88
N ALA A 317 -24.58 9.30 -18.77
CA ALA A 317 -25.82 8.72 -19.32
C ALA A 317 -27.13 9.20 -18.65
N LYS A 318 -27.11 10.37 -18.02
CA LYS A 318 -28.25 11.06 -17.39
C LYS A 318 -28.38 12.54 -17.79
N ALA A 319 -27.52 13.04 -18.70
CA ALA A 319 -27.63 14.41 -19.20
C ALA A 319 -28.72 14.51 -20.28
N SER A 320 -29.79 15.25 -20.02
CA SER A 320 -30.93 15.45 -20.93
C SER A 320 -30.64 16.51 -22.01
N VAL A 321 -29.55 16.32 -22.75
CA VAL A 321 -29.13 17.19 -23.86
C VAL A 321 -29.08 16.34 -25.13
N ALA A 322 -29.51 16.90 -26.26
CA ALA A 322 -29.56 16.19 -27.54
C ALA A 322 -28.19 15.55 -27.88
N PRO A 323 -28.15 14.31 -28.42
CA PRO A 323 -26.89 13.67 -28.75
C PRO A 323 -26.13 14.47 -29.81
N ALA A 324 -24.86 14.76 -29.54
CA ALA A 324 -23.90 14.72 -30.63
C ALA A 324 -23.68 13.24 -30.90
N GLU A 325 -23.99 12.78 -32.11
CA GLU A 325 -23.94 11.37 -32.46
C GLU A 325 -22.53 10.82 -32.25
N ALA A 326 -22.43 9.68 -31.56
CA ALA A 326 -21.16 8.99 -31.43
C ALA A 326 -20.73 8.49 -32.83
N PRO A 327 -19.45 8.63 -33.22
CA PRO A 327 -19.00 8.22 -34.54
C PRO A 327 -19.40 6.77 -34.88
N ALA A 328 -19.96 6.58 -36.08
CA ALA A 328 -20.55 5.31 -36.53
C ALA A 328 -19.55 4.13 -36.69
N HIS A 329 -18.29 4.32 -36.30
CA HIS A 329 -17.23 3.31 -36.27
C HIS A 329 -16.94 2.75 -34.87
N LEU A 330 -17.55 3.29 -33.80
CA LEU A 330 -17.33 2.82 -32.43
C LEU A 330 -18.20 1.60 -32.10
N SER A 331 -17.61 0.57 -31.49
CA SER A 331 -18.32 -0.66 -31.15
C SER A 331 -19.27 -0.48 -29.96
N GLU A 332 -20.44 -1.13 -30.06
CA GLU A 332 -21.38 -1.36 -28.95
C GLU A 332 -21.16 -2.72 -28.25
N GLU A 333 -20.15 -3.50 -28.67
CA GLU A 333 -19.84 -4.78 -28.03
C GLU A 333 -19.49 -4.60 -26.54
N LYS A 334 -20.10 -5.42 -25.67
CA LYS A 334 -19.83 -5.39 -24.22
C LYS A 334 -18.38 -5.81 -23.95
N LEU A 335 -17.57 -4.88 -23.44
CA LEU A 335 -16.25 -5.15 -22.89
C LEU A 335 -16.34 -5.31 -21.37
N TYR A 336 -15.82 -6.41 -20.86
CA TYR A 336 -15.49 -6.59 -19.45
C TYR A 336 -14.13 -5.96 -19.17
N LYS A 337 -14.03 -5.15 -18.10
CA LYS A 337 -12.75 -4.68 -17.54
C LYS A 337 -12.44 -5.47 -16.27
N ILE A 338 -11.51 -6.41 -16.39
CA ILE A 338 -11.11 -7.32 -15.31
C ILE A 338 -9.78 -6.82 -14.74
N ASP A 339 -9.75 -6.38 -13.49
CA ASP A 339 -8.51 -6.02 -12.81
C ASP A 339 -7.79 -7.30 -12.36
N THR A 340 -6.49 -7.40 -12.68
CA THR A 340 -5.68 -8.61 -12.50
C THR A 340 -4.51 -8.39 -11.54
N PRO A 341 -4.08 -9.41 -10.76
CA PRO A 341 -2.92 -9.32 -9.89
C PRO A 341 -1.63 -9.03 -10.68
N ALA A 342 -0.88 -8.00 -10.28
CA ALA A 342 0.33 -7.54 -10.98
C ALA A 342 1.51 -8.55 -11.02
N ASN A 343 1.40 -9.70 -10.35
CA ASN A 343 2.30 -10.83 -10.46
C ASN A 343 1.87 -11.88 -11.52
N ARG A 344 0.59 -11.93 -11.88
CA ARG A 344 -0.03 -12.89 -12.80
C ARG A 344 -0.08 -12.37 -14.25
N HIS A 345 1.10 -12.29 -14.84
CA HIS A 345 1.32 -11.82 -16.21
C HIS A 345 0.60 -12.66 -17.28
N ASP A 346 0.29 -13.91 -16.96
CA ASP A 346 -0.51 -14.85 -17.76
C ASP A 346 -1.97 -14.38 -17.94
N LEU A 347 -2.49 -13.58 -17.00
CA LEU A 347 -3.88 -13.12 -17.01
C LEU A 347 -4.09 -11.79 -17.76
N LEU A 348 -3.04 -11.19 -18.33
CA LEU A 348 -3.15 -9.90 -19.05
C LEU A 348 -3.71 -10.04 -20.48
N THR A 349 -4.00 -11.26 -20.94
CA THR A 349 -4.61 -11.56 -22.24
C THR A 349 -5.79 -12.53 -22.10
N ALA A 350 -6.71 -12.47 -23.06
CA ALA A 350 -7.94 -13.27 -23.04
C ALA A 350 -7.67 -14.78 -23.06
N GLU A 351 -6.63 -15.20 -23.77
CA GLU A 351 -6.21 -16.58 -23.99
C GLU A 351 -5.70 -17.23 -22.69
N GLY A 352 -4.72 -16.59 -22.02
CA GLY A 352 -4.18 -17.05 -20.74
C GLY A 352 -5.21 -16.97 -19.61
N MET A 353 -6.03 -15.91 -19.58
CA MET A 353 -7.17 -15.80 -18.68
C MET A 353 -8.16 -16.96 -18.85
N ALA A 354 -8.61 -17.25 -20.07
CA ALA A 354 -9.54 -18.34 -20.35
C ALA A 354 -8.93 -19.72 -20.06
N CYS A 355 -7.64 -19.93 -20.35
CA CYS A 355 -6.91 -21.15 -19.99
C CYS A 355 -6.89 -21.36 -18.48
N ALA A 356 -6.49 -20.34 -17.71
CA ALA A 356 -6.42 -20.41 -16.26
C ALA A 356 -7.80 -20.63 -15.60
N LEU A 357 -8.85 -19.97 -16.12
CA LEU A 357 -10.23 -20.19 -15.65
C LEU A 357 -10.75 -21.60 -15.98
N LYS A 358 -10.44 -22.16 -17.16
CA LYS A 358 -10.78 -23.56 -17.49
C LYS A 358 -10.15 -24.57 -16.54
N VAL A 359 -8.85 -24.39 -16.25
CA VAL A 359 -8.12 -25.24 -15.30
C VAL A 359 -8.72 -25.12 -13.90
N PHE A 360 -9.00 -23.91 -13.44
CA PHE A 360 -9.65 -23.66 -12.14
C PHE A 360 -11.04 -24.31 -12.02
N MET A 361 -11.83 -24.27 -13.10
CA MET A 361 -13.14 -24.92 -13.18
C MET A 361 -13.08 -26.44 -13.37
N GLY A 362 -11.89 -27.02 -13.63
CA GLY A 362 -11.74 -28.43 -14.00
C GLY A 362 -12.30 -28.80 -15.38
N THR A 363 -12.63 -27.83 -16.23
CA THR A 363 -13.12 -28.07 -17.61
C THR A 363 -11.99 -28.35 -18.60
N MET A 364 -10.74 -28.18 -18.18
CA MET A 364 -9.54 -28.55 -18.93
C MET A 364 -8.46 -29.03 -17.95
N PRO A 365 -7.69 -30.08 -18.25
CA PRO A 365 -6.48 -30.42 -17.49
C PRO A 365 -5.40 -29.34 -17.67
N LEU A 366 -4.34 -29.40 -16.86
CA LEU A 366 -3.17 -28.52 -17.04
C LEU A 366 -2.60 -28.66 -18.47
N PRO A 367 -2.36 -27.56 -19.21
CA PRO A 367 -1.78 -27.61 -20.55
C PRO A 367 -0.37 -28.20 -20.53
N ASN A 368 -0.14 -29.21 -21.38
CA ASN A 368 1.15 -29.88 -21.50
C ASN A 368 2.05 -29.15 -22.53
N TYR A 369 2.75 -28.12 -22.06
CA TYR A 369 3.68 -27.35 -22.89
C TYR A 369 4.89 -28.19 -23.32
N ARG A 370 5.08 -28.37 -24.63
CA ARG A 370 6.16 -29.18 -25.21
C ARG A 370 7.13 -28.33 -26.03
N VAL A 371 8.41 -28.40 -25.70
CA VAL A 371 9.48 -27.76 -26.48
C VAL A 371 9.98 -28.72 -27.55
N LEU A 372 9.76 -28.37 -28.81
CA LEU A 372 10.23 -29.12 -29.98
C LEU A 372 11.73 -28.90 -30.22
N ASN A 373 12.38 -29.91 -30.81
CA ASN A 373 13.77 -29.89 -31.27
C ASN A 373 14.86 -29.47 -30.25
N ARG A 374 14.55 -29.44 -28.94
CA ARG A 374 15.45 -28.98 -27.85
C ARG A 374 16.88 -29.52 -27.88
N ALA A 375 17.09 -30.79 -28.28
CA ALA A 375 18.41 -31.42 -28.32
C ALA A 375 19.24 -31.09 -29.58
N ASN A 376 18.59 -30.63 -30.66
CA ASN A 376 19.23 -30.18 -31.90
C ASN A 376 18.32 -29.12 -32.57
N PRO A 377 18.30 -27.88 -32.07
CA PRO A 377 17.40 -26.85 -32.59
C PRO A 377 17.71 -26.51 -34.05
N LEU A 378 16.66 -26.40 -34.88
CA LEU A 378 16.79 -25.96 -36.27
C LEU A 378 17.22 -24.48 -36.34
N TYR A 379 16.66 -23.65 -35.47
CA TYR A 379 16.85 -22.21 -35.45
C TYR A 379 17.99 -21.77 -34.55
N ARG A 380 18.76 -20.77 -34.97
CA ARG A 380 20.00 -20.34 -34.30
C ARG A 380 20.09 -18.81 -34.21
N MET A 381 20.46 -18.31 -33.03
CA MET A 381 20.71 -16.90 -32.78
C MET A 381 22.16 -16.71 -32.35
N THR A 382 22.97 -16.05 -33.17
CA THR A 382 24.37 -15.73 -32.84
C THR A 382 24.44 -14.35 -32.19
N VAL A 383 24.97 -14.29 -30.98
CA VAL A 383 25.08 -13.05 -30.19
C VAL A 383 26.54 -12.59 -30.15
N GLU A 384 26.81 -11.47 -30.79
CA GLU A 384 28.15 -10.89 -30.81
C GLU A 384 28.52 -10.25 -29.47
N LYS A 385 29.81 -10.26 -29.14
CA LYS A 385 30.40 -9.49 -28.03
C LYS A 385 30.15 -7.98 -28.12
N SER A 386 29.79 -7.47 -29.31
CA SER A 386 29.41 -6.07 -29.53
C SER A 386 28.19 -5.64 -28.72
N VAL A 387 27.32 -6.57 -28.31
CA VAL A 387 26.09 -6.37 -27.51
C VAL A 387 26.38 -5.95 -26.05
N LYS A 388 27.59 -6.23 -25.56
CA LYS A 388 27.96 -6.17 -24.14
C LYS A 388 27.89 -4.76 -23.57
N ASN A 389 27.28 -4.62 -22.39
CA ASN A 389 26.94 -3.36 -21.71
C ASN A 389 25.89 -2.49 -22.41
N VAL A 390 25.18 -3.01 -23.43
CA VAL A 390 24.08 -2.30 -24.13
C VAL A 390 22.74 -3.00 -23.87
N ARG A 391 22.62 -4.29 -24.24
CA ARG A 391 21.47 -5.17 -23.92
C ARG A 391 21.94 -6.63 -23.87
N ASP A 392 22.67 -6.99 -22.81
CA ASP A 392 23.52 -8.19 -22.72
C ASP A 392 22.87 -9.55 -23.05
N TYR A 393 21.54 -9.68 -22.99
CA TYR A 393 20.82 -10.94 -23.16
C TYR A 393 19.83 -10.89 -24.34
N VAL A 394 19.69 -12.03 -25.02
CA VAL A 394 18.54 -12.32 -25.89
C VAL A 394 17.98 -13.71 -25.60
N VAL A 395 16.65 -13.83 -25.60
CA VAL A 395 15.92 -15.10 -25.49
C VAL A 395 14.99 -15.22 -26.71
N CYS A 396 14.98 -16.38 -27.36
CA CYS A 396 14.26 -16.60 -28.62
C CYS A 396 13.36 -17.84 -28.56
N ALA A 397 12.29 -17.83 -29.35
CA ALA A 397 11.38 -18.97 -29.55
C ALA A 397 10.73 -18.91 -30.95
N VAL A 398 10.22 -20.04 -31.45
CA VAL A 398 9.39 -20.10 -32.66
C VAL A 398 8.02 -20.72 -32.34
N LEU A 399 6.96 -20.13 -32.89
CA LEU A 399 5.61 -20.72 -32.93
C LEU A 399 5.29 -21.12 -34.37
N HIS A 400 5.04 -22.42 -34.58
CA HIS A 400 4.77 -23.01 -35.90
C HIS A 400 3.27 -23.17 -36.18
N ASN A 401 2.91 -23.05 -37.46
CA ASN A 401 1.55 -23.21 -38.01
C ASN A 401 0.45 -22.53 -37.16
N ILE A 402 0.71 -21.31 -36.67
CA ILE A 402 -0.24 -20.56 -35.85
C ILE A 402 -1.41 -20.05 -36.69
N ARG A 403 -2.63 -20.24 -36.20
CA ARG A 403 -3.87 -19.91 -36.93
C ARG A 403 -4.58 -18.72 -36.30
N PHE A 404 -4.12 -17.51 -36.62
CA PHE A 404 -4.80 -16.29 -36.20
C PHE A 404 -6.09 -16.01 -36.98
N ASN A 405 -7.07 -15.47 -36.25
CA ASN A 405 -8.07 -14.54 -36.76
C ASN A 405 -7.77 -13.12 -36.26
N GLU A 406 -8.48 -12.11 -36.76
CA GLU A 406 -8.30 -10.70 -36.42
C GLU A 406 -8.35 -10.42 -34.90
N ARG A 407 -9.28 -11.03 -34.15
CA ARG A 407 -9.37 -10.83 -32.69
C ARG A 407 -8.16 -11.40 -31.95
N SER A 408 -7.75 -12.63 -32.28
CA SER A 408 -6.56 -13.24 -31.67
C SER A 408 -5.25 -12.52 -32.04
N TYR A 409 -5.16 -11.98 -33.26
CA TYR A 409 -4.02 -11.18 -33.69
C TYR A 409 -3.94 -9.84 -32.94
N ASN A 410 -5.09 -9.16 -32.76
CA ASN A 410 -5.16 -7.95 -31.95
C ASN A 410 -4.86 -8.24 -30.47
N SER A 411 -5.33 -9.37 -29.93
CA SER A 411 -5.02 -9.86 -28.57
C SER A 411 -3.50 -10.09 -28.39
N PHE A 412 -2.84 -10.68 -29.38
CA PHE A 412 -1.38 -10.91 -29.39
C PHE A 412 -0.58 -9.59 -29.32
N ILE A 413 -0.94 -8.59 -30.13
CA ILE A 413 -0.28 -7.28 -30.13
C ILE A 413 -0.54 -6.51 -28.82
N ASP A 414 -1.78 -6.50 -28.33
CA ASP A 414 -2.15 -5.88 -27.05
C ASP A 414 -1.42 -6.54 -25.87
N TYR A 415 -1.27 -7.87 -25.86
CA TYR A 415 -0.49 -8.58 -24.85
C TYR A 415 1.00 -8.22 -24.89
N GLN A 416 1.59 -8.11 -26.09
CA GLN A 416 2.97 -7.64 -26.27
C GLN A 416 3.14 -6.21 -25.70
N GLU A 417 2.21 -5.29 -25.97
CA GLU A 417 2.24 -3.94 -25.41
C GLU A 417 2.04 -3.89 -23.89
N LYS A 418 1.12 -4.69 -23.33
CA LYS A 418 0.90 -4.82 -21.88
C LYS A 418 2.13 -5.36 -21.16
N LEU A 419 2.78 -6.39 -21.69
CA LEU A 419 4.03 -6.92 -21.15
C LEU A 419 5.19 -5.92 -21.28
N HIS A 420 5.25 -5.15 -22.38
CA HIS A 420 6.20 -4.04 -22.54
C HIS A 420 5.99 -2.91 -21.53
N ALA A 421 4.74 -2.56 -21.22
CA ALA A 421 4.38 -1.51 -20.28
C ALA A 421 4.66 -1.93 -18.82
N GLY A 422 4.16 -3.09 -18.41
CA GLY A 422 4.27 -3.65 -17.07
C GLY A 422 5.60 -4.35 -16.80
N LEU A 423 5.68 -5.65 -17.11
CA LEU A 423 6.82 -6.54 -16.80
C LEU A 423 8.17 -5.94 -17.19
N ALA A 424 8.26 -5.38 -18.39
CA ALA A 424 9.49 -4.83 -18.96
C ALA A 424 9.75 -3.36 -18.63
N ARG A 425 8.88 -2.69 -17.85
CA ARG A 425 8.95 -1.26 -17.49
C ARG A 425 9.20 -0.35 -18.71
N ARG A 426 8.23 -0.25 -19.62
CA ARG A 426 8.30 0.54 -20.87
C ARG A 426 9.52 0.17 -21.72
N ARG A 427 9.71 -1.13 -21.91
CA ARG A 427 10.81 -1.79 -22.65
C ARG A 427 12.24 -1.60 -22.10
N THR A 428 12.38 -0.92 -20.96
CA THR A 428 13.68 -0.67 -20.31
C THR A 428 14.38 -1.98 -19.92
N LEU A 429 13.65 -2.92 -19.31
CA LEU A 429 14.19 -4.18 -18.81
C LEU A 429 14.20 -5.32 -19.83
N ALA A 430 13.31 -5.29 -20.83
CA ALA A 430 13.19 -6.33 -21.87
C ALA A 430 12.42 -5.77 -23.08
N SER A 431 12.63 -6.28 -24.29
CA SER A 431 11.88 -5.85 -25.48
C SER A 431 11.71 -7.01 -26.43
N VAL A 432 10.47 -7.43 -26.65
CA VAL A 432 10.09 -8.45 -27.65
C VAL A 432 9.86 -7.81 -29.01
N GLY A 433 10.57 -8.31 -30.03
CA GLY A 433 10.17 -8.29 -31.42
C GLY A 433 9.44 -9.58 -31.79
N THR A 434 8.75 -9.55 -32.93
CA THR A 434 7.90 -10.63 -33.43
C THR A 434 7.93 -10.56 -34.94
N HIS A 435 8.31 -11.67 -35.57
CA HIS A 435 8.79 -11.71 -36.93
C HIS A 435 8.13 -12.83 -37.73
N ASP A 436 7.64 -12.47 -38.91
CA ASP A 436 7.10 -13.40 -39.88
C ASP A 436 8.24 -14.21 -40.50
N LEU A 437 8.38 -15.46 -40.05
CA LEU A 437 9.49 -16.34 -40.42
C LEU A 437 9.40 -16.76 -41.89
N ASP A 438 8.18 -16.84 -42.43
CA ASP A 438 7.90 -17.16 -43.82
C ASP A 438 8.39 -16.04 -44.77
N LYS A 439 8.47 -14.79 -44.28
CA LYS A 439 9.07 -13.64 -45.01
C LYS A 439 10.59 -13.55 -44.89
N VAL A 440 11.19 -14.00 -43.77
CA VAL A 440 12.66 -13.96 -43.59
C VAL A 440 13.33 -15.16 -44.27
N ASN A 441 12.67 -16.32 -44.30
CA ASN A 441 13.12 -17.53 -45.00
C ASN A 441 14.57 -17.94 -44.63
N THR A 442 14.86 -17.97 -43.33
CA THR A 442 16.18 -18.33 -42.77
C THR A 442 16.03 -19.15 -41.49
N THR A 443 17.08 -19.91 -41.14
CA THR A 443 17.22 -20.62 -39.86
C THR A 443 18.14 -19.90 -38.88
N ASP A 444 19.06 -19.08 -39.39
CA ASP A 444 20.10 -18.41 -38.61
C ASP A 444 19.78 -16.91 -38.47
N PHE A 445 20.14 -16.35 -37.33
CA PHE A 445 19.90 -14.95 -36.97
C PHE A 445 21.13 -14.38 -36.25
N ILE A 446 21.30 -13.06 -36.29
CA ILE A 446 22.42 -12.36 -35.66
C ILE A 446 21.91 -11.23 -34.78
N PHE A 447 22.30 -11.21 -33.51
CA PHE A 447 22.09 -10.10 -32.58
C PHE A 447 23.42 -9.41 -32.28
N ALA A 448 23.51 -8.13 -32.62
CA ALA A 448 24.76 -7.38 -32.60
C ALA A 448 24.52 -5.90 -32.28
N CYS A 449 25.55 -5.18 -31.82
CA CYS A 449 25.56 -3.72 -31.87
C CYS A 449 26.33 -3.21 -33.09
N ARG A 450 25.84 -2.09 -33.65
CA ARG A 450 26.40 -1.45 -34.85
C ARG A 450 26.51 0.07 -34.68
N PRO A 451 27.50 0.74 -35.31
CA PRO A 451 27.54 2.19 -35.36
C PRO A 451 26.29 2.74 -36.04
N ARG A 452 25.65 3.76 -35.47
CA ARG A 452 24.37 4.32 -35.94
C ARG A 452 24.40 4.73 -37.42
N GLU A 453 25.56 5.11 -37.95
CA GLU A 453 25.79 5.50 -39.34
C GLU A 453 25.59 4.35 -40.35
N THR A 454 25.74 3.10 -39.88
CA THR A 454 25.59 1.87 -40.70
C THR A 454 24.17 1.32 -40.73
N ILE A 455 23.27 1.81 -39.87
CA ILE A 455 21.94 1.23 -39.67
C ILE A 455 20.91 1.97 -40.53
N ARG A 456 20.39 1.26 -41.54
CA ARG A 456 19.32 1.73 -42.42
C ARG A 456 18.31 0.61 -42.68
N PHE A 457 17.02 0.90 -42.55
CA PHE A 457 15.92 -0.02 -42.86
C PHE A 457 14.59 0.74 -42.94
N VAL A 458 13.52 0.10 -43.45
CA VAL A 458 12.16 0.67 -43.41
C VAL A 458 11.44 0.17 -42.15
N PRO A 459 11.05 1.03 -41.18
CA PRO A 459 10.41 0.58 -39.95
C PRO A 459 8.99 0.03 -40.16
N LEU A 460 8.51 -0.73 -39.18
CA LEU A 460 7.15 -1.27 -39.14
C LEU A 460 6.09 -0.19 -39.41
N ARG A 461 5.15 -0.50 -40.31
CA ARG A 461 4.08 0.40 -40.81
C ARG A 461 4.56 1.69 -41.50
N GLN A 462 5.85 1.83 -41.83
CA GLN A 462 6.39 2.99 -42.57
C GLN A 462 6.63 2.69 -44.06
N THR A 463 6.80 3.75 -44.85
CA THR A 463 7.24 3.71 -46.26
C THR A 463 8.61 4.34 -46.49
N ARG A 464 9.00 5.32 -45.66
CA ARG A 464 10.30 6.00 -45.69
C ARG A 464 11.36 5.16 -44.98
N GLU A 465 12.58 5.14 -45.52
CA GLU A 465 13.74 4.55 -44.84
C GLU A 465 14.10 5.38 -43.59
N LEU A 466 14.37 4.68 -42.49
CA LEU A 466 15.01 5.23 -41.29
C LEU A 466 16.52 5.04 -41.43
N ASN A 467 17.24 6.16 -41.56
CA ASN A 467 18.70 6.21 -41.44
C ASN A 467 19.06 6.71 -40.04
N CYS A 468 19.81 5.92 -39.28
CA CYS A 468 20.15 6.26 -37.88
C CYS A 468 21.37 7.20 -37.74
N SER A 469 22.02 7.60 -38.83
CA SER A 469 23.18 8.51 -38.84
C SER A 469 22.95 9.79 -38.03
N GLY A 470 23.92 10.18 -37.20
CA GLY A 470 23.85 11.41 -36.41
C GLY A 470 22.68 11.42 -35.43
N ASN A 471 21.71 12.30 -35.68
CA ASN A 471 20.46 12.43 -34.91
C ASN A 471 19.23 11.87 -35.65
N GLY A 472 19.42 11.13 -36.75
CA GLY A 472 18.34 10.71 -37.66
C GLY A 472 17.21 9.95 -36.97
N LEU A 473 17.52 9.06 -36.02
CA LEU A 473 16.51 8.34 -35.21
C LEU A 473 15.62 9.29 -34.40
N THR A 474 16.23 10.27 -33.74
CA THR A 474 15.53 11.28 -32.92
C THR A 474 14.68 12.21 -33.78
N GLN A 475 15.17 12.57 -34.96
CA GLN A 475 14.44 13.40 -35.92
C GLN A 475 13.27 12.64 -36.56
N TYR A 476 13.44 11.35 -36.88
CA TYR A 476 12.38 10.53 -37.48
C TYR A 476 11.16 10.41 -36.56
N TYR A 477 11.40 10.24 -35.25
CA TYR A 477 10.35 10.04 -34.23
C TYR A 477 10.09 11.25 -33.33
N ALA A 478 10.53 12.46 -33.71
CA ALA A 478 10.38 13.68 -32.90
C ALA A 478 8.90 14.01 -32.59
N GLU A 479 8.01 13.75 -33.54
CA GLU A 479 6.56 14.01 -33.43
C GLU A 479 5.77 12.77 -32.96
N ASP A 480 6.41 11.59 -32.91
CA ASP A 480 5.76 10.32 -32.58
C ASP A 480 5.62 10.16 -31.06
N ARG A 481 4.40 10.40 -30.57
CA ARG A 481 4.05 10.27 -29.15
C ARG A 481 4.09 8.83 -28.63
N HIS A 482 4.04 7.81 -29.49
CA HIS A 482 4.13 6.42 -29.07
C HIS A 482 5.59 5.95 -29.01
N ILE A 483 6.36 6.15 -30.09
CA ILE A 483 7.71 5.59 -30.25
C ILE A 483 8.79 6.53 -29.69
N GLY A 484 8.62 7.86 -29.83
CA GLY A 484 9.62 8.85 -29.42
C GLY A 484 10.00 8.78 -27.94
N LYS A 485 9.09 8.31 -27.07
CA LYS A 485 9.34 8.07 -25.64
C LYS A 485 10.36 6.94 -25.35
N TYR A 486 10.59 6.03 -26.30
CA TYR A 486 11.57 4.95 -26.17
C TYR A 486 12.94 5.31 -26.75
N VAL A 487 13.03 6.28 -27.68
CA VAL A 487 14.30 6.66 -28.35
C VAL A 487 15.43 6.98 -27.35
N PRO A 488 15.21 7.71 -26.24
CA PRO A 488 16.23 7.96 -25.23
C PRO A 488 16.81 6.72 -24.54
N LEU A 489 16.18 5.55 -24.65
CA LEU A 489 16.70 4.28 -24.09
C LEU A 489 17.97 3.80 -24.80
N ILE A 490 18.24 4.25 -26.03
CA ILE A 490 19.49 3.92 -26.75
C ILE A 490 20.29 5.13 -27.23
N SER A 491 19.73 6.36 -27.27
CA SER A 491 20.43 7.56 -27.74
C SER A 491 21.71 7.93 -26.95
N SER A 492 21.95 7.33 -25.79
CA SER A 492 23.17 7.50 -25.00
C SER A 492 24.34 6.60 -25.42
N PHE A 493 24.08 5.55 -26.21
CA PHE A 493 25.12 4.60 -26.63
C PHE A 493 25.74 5.01 -27.98
N PRO A 494 27.05 4.78 -28.19
CA PRO A 494 27.73 5.07 -29.46
C PRO A 494 27.35 4.08 -30.58
N THR A 495 26.89 2.89 -30.20
CA THR A 495 26.39 1.83 -31.07
C THR A 495 24.97 1.46 -30.63
N TYR A 496 24.11 1.10 -31.58
CA TYR A 496 22.75 0.65 -31.29
C TYR A 496 22.64 -0.87 -31.46
N PRO A 497 21.84 -1.57 -30.63
CA PRO A 497 21.57 -2.98 -30.78
C PRO A 497 20.60 -3.22 -31.95
N VAL A 498 20.89 -4.22 -32.78
CA VAL A 498 20.16 -4.56 -34.00
C VAL A 498 20.06 -6.07 -34.11
N VAL A 499 18.90 -6.57 -34.55
CA VAL A 499 18.70 -7.97 -34.92
C VAL A 499 18.64 -8.08 -36.43
N TYR A 500 19.41 -9.00 -37.00
CA TYR A 500 19.52 -9.28 -38.43
C TYR A 500 19.09 -10.72 -38.76
N ASP A 501 18.78 -10.93 -40.04
CA ASP A 501 18.78 -12.26 -40.65
C ASP A 501 20.19 -12.89 -40.64
N GLY A 502 20.28 -14.20 -40.89
CA GLY A 502 21.55 -14.93 -40.93
C GLY A 502 22.51 -14.50 -42.03
N THR A 503 22.05 -13.71 -43.01
CA THR A 503 22.92 -13.10 -44.02
C THR A 503 23.62 -11.83 -43.52
N GLY A 504 23.14 -11.24 -42.43
CA GLY A 504 23.61 -9.95 -41.90
C GLY A 504 23.22 -8.74 -42.75
N GLN A 505 22.35 -8.90 -43.76
CA GLN A 505 21.97 -7.83 -44.68
C GLN A 505 20.65 -7.17 -44.30
N ASN A 506 19.69 -7.94 -43.78
CA ASN A 506 18.32 -7.46 -43.53
C ASN A 506 18.08 -7.25 -42.04
N VAL A 507 17.82 -5.99 -41.66
CA VAL A 507 17.40 -5.65 -40.29
C VAL A 507 16.00 -6.22 -40.03
N LEU A 508 15.86 -6.99 -38.96
CA LEU A 508 14.61 -7.52 -38.44
C LEU A 508 14.03 -6.59 -37.35
N SER A 509 14.86 -6.12 -36.41
CA SER A 509 14.45 -5.15 -35.38
C SER A 509 15.59 -4.23 -34.94
N LEU A 510 15.21 -3.06 -34.41
CA LEU A 510 16.07 -2.10 -33.70
C LEU A 510 15.58 -1.99 -32.25
N PRO A 511 15.96 -2.90 -31.34
CA PRO A 511 15.46 -2.87 -29.97
C PRO A 511 15.96 -1.66 -29.17
N PRO A 512 15.20 -1.15 -28.19
CA PRO A 512 13.81 -1.47 -27.85
C PRO A 512 12.80 -0.64 -28.65
N ILE A 513 13.18 -0.09 -29.80
CA ILE A 513 12.44 0.99 -30.48
C ILE A 513 11.35 0.45 -31.39
N ILE A 514 11.71 -0.29 -32.44
CA ILE A 514 10.79 -0.68 -33.51
C ILE A 514 11.28 -1.89 -34.30
N ASN A 515 10.34 -2.68 -34.82
CA ASN A 515 10.63 -3.77 -35.75
C ASN A 515 10.77 -3.21 -37.18
N SER A 516 11.35 -4.00 -38.07
CA SER A 516 11.37 -3.75 -39.51
C SER A 516 10.01 -4.02 -40.16
N ARG A 517 9.75 -3.38 -41.30
CA ARG A 517 8.61 -3.73 -42.18
C ARG A 517 8.83 -5.05 -42.91
N TYR A 518 10.09 -5.44 -43.14
CA TYR A 518 10.46 -6.65 -43.87
C TYR A 518 9.87 -7.93 -43.23
N SER A 519 10.11 -8.11 -41.94
CA SER A 519 9.65 -9.24 -41.12
C SER A 519 8.30 -8.99 -40.42
N ALA A 520 7.48 -8.07 -40.91
CA ALA A 520 6.22 -7.72 -40.26
C ALA A 520 5.17 -8.84 -40.32
N ILE A 521 4.66 -9.25 -39.15
CA ILE A 521 3.56 -10.21 -39.02
C ILE A 521 2.21 -9.62 -39.48
N SER A 522 1.30 -10.51 -39.89
CA SER A 522 -0.13 -10.24 -40.15
C SER A 522 -1.00 -11.39 -39.65
N VAL A 523 -2.32 -11.34 -39.90
CA VAL A 523 -3.25 -12.44 -39.60
C VAL A 523 -2.94 -13.71 -40.44
N ASP A 524 -2.29 -13.52 -41.59
CA ASP A 524 -1.95 -14.58 -42.55
C ASP A 524 -0.66 -15.32 -42.21
N THR A 525 0.21 -14.74 -41.36
CA THR A 525 1.46 -15.36 -40.90
C THR A 525 1.19 -16.73 -40.28
N ARG A 526 2.03 -17.73 -40.60
CA ARG A 526 1.91 -19.08 -40.04
C ARG A 526 3.07 -19.45 -39.15
N ASN A 527 4.27 -18.97 -39.43
CA ASN A 527 5.43 -19.22 -38.60
C ASN A 527 5.94 -17.89 -38.00
N ILE A 528 5.98 -17.80 -36.67
CA ILE A 528 6.42 -16.59 -35.95
C ILE A 528 7.70 -16.88 -35.19
N PHE A 529 8.77 -16.18 -35.58
CA PHE A 529 9.98 -16.06 -34.77
C PHE A 529 9.80 -14.92 -33.76
N ILE A 530 10.19 -15.16 -32.51
CA ILE A 530 10.04 -14.24 -31.38
C ILE A 530 11.42 -14.05 -30.76
N GLU A 531 11.92 -12.80 -30.69
CA GLU A 531 13.17 -12.47 -30.02
C GLU A 531 12.95 -11.43 -28.91
N CYS A 532 13.51 -11.66 -27.72
CA CYS A 532 13.43 -10.73 -26.61
C CYS A 532 14.82 -10.29 -26.15
N THR A 533 15.18 -9.03 -26.38
CA THR A 533 16.48 -8.46 -25.98
C THR A 533 16.36 -7.67 -24.68
N ALA A 534 17.35 -7.78 -23.79
CA ALA A 534 17.25 -7.26 -22.43
C ALA A 534 18.62 -7.00 -21.77
N PRO A 535 18.71 -6.00 -20.86
CA PRO A 535 19.72 -5.99 -19.80
C PRO A 535 19.38 -6.97 -18.64
N ASP A 536 18.13 -7.43 -18.51
CA ASP A 536 17.68 -8.37 -17.47
C ASP A 536 17.25 -9.71 -18.11
N HIS A 537 18.10 -10.71 -17.95
CA HIS A 537 17.93 -12.07 -18.48
C HIS A 537 16.59 -12.71 -18.07
N TYR A 538 16.26 -12.63 -16.78
CA TYR A 538 15.05 -13.24 -16.22
C TYR A 538 13.80 -12.53 -16.74
N LYS A 539 13.84 -11.20 -16.94
CA LYS A 539 12.73 -10.46 -17.56
C LYS A 539 12.54 -10.84 -19.02
N ALA A 540 13.61 -11.04 -19.79
CA ALA A 540 13.49 -11.54 -21.16
C ALA A 540 12.83 -12.92 -21.20
N GLN A 541 13.33 -13.85 -20.39
CA GLN A 541 12.86 -15.23 -20.36
C GLN A 541 11.39 -15.32 -19.92
N VAL A 542 11.00 -14.62 -18.85
CA VAL A 542 9.60 -14.58 -18.41
C VAL A 542 8.70 -13.97 -19.48
N LEU A 543 9.13 -12.91 -20.18
CA LEU A 543 8.32 -12.26 -21.21
C LEU A 543 8.08 -13.21 -22.41
N VAL A 544 9.12 -13.89 -22.92
CA VAL A 544 8.98 -14.90 -23.98
C VAL A 544 8.07 -16.04 -23.52
N ASN A 545 8.33 -16.61 -22.34
CA ASN A 545 7.54 -17.71 -21.77
C ASN A 545 6.05 -17.35 -21.70
N GLN A 546 5.71 -16.16 -21.21
CA GLN A 546 4.32 -15.69 -21.12
C GLN A 546 3.65 -15.61 -22.50
N LEU A 547 4.33 -15.01 -23.48
CA LEU A 547 3.81 -14.84 -24.83
C LEU A 547 3.63 -16.17 -25.58
N VAL A 548 4.58 -17.12 -25.47
CA VAL A 548 4.41 -18.46 -26.07
C VAL A 548 3.40 -19.32 -25.32
N CYS A 549 3.31 -19.24 -23.99
CA CYS A 549 2.35 -20.03 -23.21
C CYS A 549 0.89 -19.62 -23.47
N ALA A 550 0.63 -18.34 -23.74
CA ALA A 550 -0.69 -17.84 -24.10
C ALA A 550 -1.10 -18.22 -25.54
N PHE A 551 -0.19 -18.09 -26.52
CA PHE A 551 -0.55 -18.16 -27.95
C PHE A 551 -0.19 -19.47 -28.66
N SER A 552 0.63 -20.35 -28.07
CA SER A 552 0.80 -21.74 -28.57
C SER A 552 -0.48 -22.57 -28.54
N ALA A 553 -1.54 -22.11 -27.86
CA ALA A 553 -2.89 -22.65 -27.95
C ALA A 553 -3.53 -22.53 -29.35
N TYR A 554 -2.97 -21.69 -30.23
CA TYR A 554 -3.40 -21.52 -31.64
C TYR A 554 -2.45 -22.15 -32.65
N CYS A 555 -1.40 -22.85 -32.21
CA CYS A 555 -0.58 -23.69 -33.07
C CYS A 555 -1.35 -24.96 -33.49
N GLU A 556 -0.98 -25.52 -34.65
CA GLU A 556 -1.64 -26.71 -35.21
C GLU A 556 -1.44 -27.99 -34.38
N ASP A 557 -0.28 -28.13 -33.70
CA ASP A 557 -0.14 -28.99 -32.52
C ASP A 557 -0.16 -28.09 -31.26
N PRO A 558 -1.27 -28.03 -30.50
CA PRO A 558 -1.42 -27.04 -29.43
C PRO A 558 -0.40 -27.20 -28.30
N PHE A 559 -0.04 -26.06 -27.70
CA PHE A 559 0.94 -25.95 -26.61
C PHE A 559 2.35 -26.41 -27.00
N THR A 560 2.66 -26.44 -28.30
CA THR A 560 4.04 -26.64 -28.79
C THR A 560 4.76 -25.31 -29.01
N VAL A 561 6.07 -25.32 -28.80
CA VAL A 561 6.99 -24.20 -29.06
C VAL A 561 8.29 -24.79 -29.59
N GLU A 562 8.86 -24.27 -30.67
CA GLU A 562 10.18 -24.73 -31.14
C GLU A 562 11.32 -23.93 -30.49
N ALA A 563 12.35 -24.66 -30.05
CA ALA A 563 13.56 -24.12 -29.47
C ALA A 563 14.40 -23.35 -30.50
N VAL A 564 15.08 -22.30 -30.02
CA VAL A 564 16.10 -21.57 -30.77
C VAL A 564 17.41 -21.67 -29.99
N GLN A 565 18.48 -22.13 -30.65
CA GLN A 565 19.81 -22.20 -30.04
C GLN A 565 20.44 -20.80 -30.00
N VAL A 566 20.50 -20.18 -28.82
CA VAL A 566 21.22 -18.91 -28.62
C VAL A 566 22.69 -19.19 -28.31
N ASN A 567 23.60 -18.75 -29.19
CA ASN A 567 25.04 -18.93 -29.09
C ASN A 567 25.72 -17.57 -28.86
N TYR A 568 26.36 -17.37 -27.72
CA TYR A 568 27.07 -16.13 -27.40
C TYR A 568 28.58 -16.25 -27.72
N GLU A 569 29.17 -15.22 -28.34
CA GLU A 569 30.63 -15.13 -28.57
C GLU A 569 31.44 -15.05 -27.26
N GLU A 570 30.90 -14.36 -26.25
CA GLU A 570 31.47 -14.23 -24.91
C GLU A 570 30.46 -14.69 -23.85
N PRO A 571 30.91 -15.22 -22.70
CA PRO A 571 29.99 -15.49 -21.59
C PRO A 571 29.26 -14.23 -21.14
N THR A 572 27.96 -14.38 -20.88
CA THR A 572 27.11 -13.31 -20.34
C THR A 572 27.50 -12.94 -18.90
N PRO A 573 27.07 -11.79 -18.36
CA PRO A 573 27.45 -11.34 -17.01
C PRO A 573 27.11 -12.30 -15.87
N ASP A 574 26.10 -13.16 -16.03
CA ASP A 574 25.74 -14.21 -15.05
C ASP A 574 26.52 -15.54 -15.25
N GLY A 575 27.43 -15.58 -16.23
CA GLY A 575 28.24 -16.75 -16.60
C GLY A 575 27.56 -17.72 -17.58
N THR A 576 26.31 -17.47 -17.98
CA THR A 576 25.55 -18.34 -18.88
C THR A 576 26.21 -18.44 -20.26
N ARG A 577 26.19 -19.65 -20.83
CA ARG A 577 26.56 -19.94 -22.23
C ARG A 577 25.43 -20.64 -23.00
N SER A 578 24.61 -21.41 -22.29
CA SER A 578 23.31 -21.94 -22.69
C SER A 578 22.48 -22.15 -21.42
N LEU A 579 21.15 -22.11 -21.49
CA LEU A 579 20.27 -22.05 -20.32
C LEU A 579 19.16 -23.12 -20.35
N ASP A 580 18.92 -23.73 -19.20
CA ASP A 580 17.69 -24.44 -18.84
C ASP A 580 17.27 -24.04 -17.43
N VAL A 581 15.96 -23.97 -17.13
CA VAL A 581 15.46 -23.21 -15.95
C VAL A 581 14.51 -23.99 -15.04
N ALA A 582 14.61 -23.69 -13.74
CA ALA A 582 13.88 -24.29 -12.61
C ALA A 582 12.34 -24.30 -12.68
N ILE A 583 11.72 -23.73 -13.71
CA ILE A 583 10.27 -23.90 -13.98
C ILE A 583 9.94 -25.40 -14.11
N ALA A 584 10.87 -26.20 -14.66
CA ALA A 584 10.72 -27.64 -14.82
C ALA A 584 10.62 -28.44 -13.50
N TYR A 585 10.94 -27.85 -12.34
CA TYR A 585 10.77 -28.54 -11.06
C TYR A 585 9.30 -28.54 -10.57
N GLY A 586 8.51 -27.54 -10.95
CA GLY A 586 7.13 -27.35 -10.47
C GLY A 586 7.07 -26.85 -9.01
N TYR A 587 6.31 -25.78 -8.75
CA TYR A 587 6.20 -25.24 -7.39
C TYR A 587 5.38 -26.15 -6.46
N ASP A 588 4.48 -26.96 -7.00
CA ASP A 588 3.70 -27.95 -6.24
C ASP A 588 4.55 -29.12 -5.70
N ASN A 589 5.77 -29.31 -6.22
CA ASN A 589 6.74 -30.28 -5.70
C ASN A 589 7.57 -29.71 -4.52
N ILE A 590 7.37 -28.44 -4.14
CA ILE A 590 7.98 -27.86 -2.94
C ILE A 590 7.15 -28.31 -1.73
N ALA A 591 7.66 -29.31 -1.00
CA ALA A 591 7.01 -29.85 0.18
C ALA A 591 6.75 -28.75 1.24
N TYR A 592 5.51 -28.65 1.73
CA TYR A 592 5.16 -27.75 2.82
C TYR A 592 5.89 -28.16 4.11
N VAL A 593 6.57 -27.20 4.75
CA VAL A 593 7.18 -27.36 6.07
C VAL A 593 6.62 -26.30 7.01
N GLU A 594 6.09 -26.75 8.14
CA GLU A 594 5.60 -25.87 9.21
C GLU A 594 6.76 -25.11 9.87
N CYS A 595 6.59 -23.80 10.08
CA CYS A 595 7.59 -22.96 10.73
C CYS A 595 7.56 -23.15 12.26
N LYS A 596 8.40 -24.07 12.78
CA LYS A 596 8.48 -24.44 14.20
C LYS A 596 9.29 -23.46 15.07
N THR A 597 9.40 -22.21 14.65
CA THR A 597 10.23 -21.19 15.33
C THR A 597 9.47 -20.62 16.54
N HIS A 598 9.67 -21.23 17.70
CA HIS A 598 9.17 -20.70 18.97
C HIS A 598 10.08 -19.58 19.48
N GLY A 599 9.49 -18.47 19.93
CA GLY A 599 10.20 -17.35 20.54
C GLY A 599 9.32 -16.62 21.57
N PRO A 600 9.93 -15.93 22.57
CA PRO A 600 9.19 -15.19 23.58
C PRO A 600 8.49 -13.97 22.95
N VAL A 601 7.21 -13.76 23.29
CA VAL A 601 6.44 -12.59 22.86
C VAL A 601 6.47 -11.55 23.98
N THR A 602 7.17 -10.44 23.74
CA THR A 602 7.25 -9.30 24.68
C THR A 602 6.48 -8.09 24.14
N GLN A 603 5.92 -7.28 25.05
CA GLN A 603 5.36 -5.98 24.69
C GLN A 603 6.48 -4.93 24.69
N THR A 604 6.51 -4.06 23.68
CA THR A 604 7.34 -2.85 23.67
C THR A 604 6.95 -1.93 24.83
N PRO A 605 7.87 -1.56 25.76
CA PRO A 605 7.53 -0.79 26.96
C PRO A 605 6.78 0.52 26.65
N LEU A 606 7.22 1.25 25.62
CA LEU A 606 6.61 2.50 25.19
C LEU A 606 5.15 2.34 24.77
N SER A 607 4.81 1.23 24.11
CA SER A 607 3.44 0.92 23.70
C SER A 607 2.56 0.52 24.90
N LYS A 608 3.14 -0.17 25.90
CA LYS A 608 2.48 -0.51 27.16
C LYS A 608 2.16 0.75 27.98
N VAL A 609 3.12 1.66 28.14
CA VAL A 609 2.95 2.95 28.84
C VAL A 609 1.92 3.84 28.12
N ALA A 610 2.02 3.99 26.80
CA ALA A 610 1.05 4.77 26.01
C ALA A 610 -0.38 4.22 26.15
N GLN A 611 -0.56 2.89 26.14
CA GLN A 611 -1.88 2.28 26.27
C GLN A 611 -2.49 2.47 27.66
N LEU A 612 -1.67 2.44 28.72
CA LEU A 612 -2.12 2.74 30.08
C LEU A 612 -2.56 4.21 30.22
N LEU A 613 -1.77 5.15 29.68
CA LEU A 613 -2.12 6.57 29.68
C LEU A 613 -3.42 6.87 28.94
N ARG A 614 -3.70 6.23 27.80
CA ARG A 614 -5.00 6.35 27.11
C ARG A 614 -6.17 5.99 28.01
N THR A 615 -6.05 4.93 28.81
CA THR A 615 -7.09 4.54 29.76
C THR A 615 -7.30 5.60 30.84
N GLU A 616 -6.23 6.16 31.39
CA GLU A 616 -6.32 7.22 32.41
C GLU A 616 -6.94 8.52 31.84
N MET A 617 -6.57 8.92 30.61
CA MET A 617 -7.14 10.09 29.92
C MET A 617 -8.63 9.89 29.60
N ALA A 618 -9.03 8.70 29.18
CA ALA A 618 -10.44 8.35 28.97
C ALA A 618 -11.22 8.34 30.30
N CYS A 619 -10.64 7.83 31.39
CA CYS A 619 -11.22 7.92 32.73
C CYS A 619 -11.32 9.36 33.26
N ALA A 620 -10.43 10.26 32.83
CA ALA A 620 -10.54 11.71 33.09
C ALA A 620 -11.61 12.42 32.22
N GLY A 621 -12.32 11.70 31.35
CA GLY A 621 -13.40 12.24 30.52
C GLY A 621 -12.93 13.02 29.30
N TYR A 622 -11.74 12.73 28.77
CA TYR A 622 -11.27 13.22 27.48
C TYR A 622 -11.47 12.14 26.40
N THR A 623 -11.83 12.55 25.18
CA THR A 623 -12.02 11.65 24.02
C THR A 623 -10.74 11.53 23.21
N GLU A 624 -10.30 10.32 22.87
CA GLU A 624 -9.09 10.13 22.04
C GLU A 624 -9.34 10.54 20.58
N LEU A 625 -8.37 11.22 19.98
CA LEU A 625 -8.31 11.59 18.58
C LEU A 625 -7.22 10.80 17.84
N LEU A 626 -7.40 10.70 16.52
CA LEU A 626 -6.42 10.14 15.59
C LEU A 626 -6.21 11.14 14.45
N THR A 627 -5.31 12.10 14.65
CA THR A 627 -5.04 13.13 13.64
C THR A 627 -3.95 12.70 12.66
N LEU A 628 -3.84 13.37 11.52
CA LEU A 628 -2.87 13.00 10.47
C LEU A 628 -1.44 13.33 10.90
N SER A 629 -0.50 12.44 10.60
CA SER A 629 0.94 12.63 10.87
C SER A 629 1.61 13.72 10.01
N LEU A 630 0.90 14.27 9.02
CA LEU A 630 1.38 15.26 8.06
C LEU A 630 0.52 16.53 8.13
N CYS A 631 1.15 17.70 8.02
CA CYS A 631 0.49 19.00 8.00
C CYS A 631 1.18 20.00 7.05
N SER A 632 0.60 21.18 6.86
CA SER A 632 1.28 22.26 6.14
C SER A 632 2.34 22.92 7.03
N ARG A 633 3.32 23.60 6.42
CA ARG A 633 4.31 24.37 7.17
C ARG A 633 3.66 25.55 7.91
N ALA A 634 2.56 26.09 7.41
CA ALA A 634 1.80 27.13 8.08
C ALA A 634 1.13 26.60 9.37
N ASP A 635 0.46 25.45 9.29
CA ASP A 635 -0.16 24.79 10.45
C ASP A 635 0.85 24.50 11.57
N ALA A 636 2.02 23.98 11.20
CA ALA A 636 3.06 23.56 12.14
C ALA A 636 3.79 24.72 12.84
N PHE A 637 3.82 25.90 12.22
CA PHE A 637 4.67 27.00 12.65
C PHE A 637 3.95 28.37 12.64
N GLU A 638 3.61 28.89 11.46
CA GLU A 638 3.08 30.25 11.26
C GLU A 638 1.79 30.50 12.05
N SER A 639 0.80 29.60 11.95
CA SER A 639 -0.47 29.68 12.67
C SER A 639 -0.33 29.49 14.19
N LEU A 640 0.82 28.99 14.65
CA LEU A 640 1.17 28.83 16.06
C LEU A 640 2.12 29.92 16.58
N GLY A 641 2.50 30.92 15.76
CA GLY A 641 3.51 31.90 16.15
C GLY A 641 4.90 31.31 16.42
N ARG A 642 5.16 30.08 15.94
CA ARG A 642 6.42 29.34 16.11
C ARG A 642 7.29 29.50 14.85
N VAL A 643 8.60 29.33 15.01
CA VAL A 643 9.58 29.37 13.90
C VAL A 643 10.21 27.99 13.74
N ASP A 644 10.27 27.51 12.50
CA ASP A 644 10.97 26.28 12.13
C ASP A 644 12.48 26.51 12.21
N ASN A 645 13.12 25.89 13.20
CA ASN A 645 14.54 26.01 13.51
C ASN A 645 15.14 24.59 13.59
N ASP A 646 15.16 23.92 12.43
CA ASP A 646 15.53 22.51 12.27
C ASP A 646 14.75 21.56 13.21
N VAL A 647 13.42 21.75 13.23
CA VAL A 647 12.51 20.95 14.07
C VAL A 647 11.80 19.88 13.26
N ALA A 648 11.15 20.25 12.15
CA ALA A 648 10.29 19.32 11.39
C ALA A 648 10.99 18.67 10.19
N ALA A 649 10.60 17.43 9.86
CA ALA A 649 11.00 16.78 8.62
C ALA A 649 10.13 17.25 7.44
N HIS A 650 10.76 17.73 6.37
CA HIS A 650 10.08 18.27 5.18
C HIS A 650 9.94 17.22 4.06
N ILE A 651 8.77 17.16 3.43
CA ILE A 651 8.49 16.27 2.30
C ILE A 651 8.94 16.95 1.00
N ALA A 652 9.87 16.31 0.27
CA ALA A 652 10.48 16.89 -0.93
C ALA A 652 9.52 17.09 -2.12
N ASN A 653 8.47 16.27 -2.24
CA ASN A 653 7.49 16.32 -3.34
C ASN A 653 6.05 16.14 -2.81
N PRO A 654 5.50 17.12 -2.07
CA PRO A 654 4.21 17.00 -1.42
C PRO A 654 3.07 17.08 -2.45
N GLN A 655 2.05 16.22 -2.29
CA GLN A 655 0.94 16.10 -3.24
C GLN A 655 -0.12 17.20 -3.07
N THR A 656 -0.24 17.73 -1.86
CA THR A 656 -1.12 18.85 -1.49
C THR A 656 -0.32 19.80 -0.57
N MET A 657 -0.76 21.06 -0.46
CA MET A 657 -0.14 21.99 0.49
C MET A 657 -0.34 21.58 1.96
N GLU A 658 -1.31 20.71 2.23
CA GLU A 658 -1.60 20.18 3.57
C GLU A 658 -0.61 19.11 4.04
N PHE A 659 0.27 18.59 3.18
CA PHE A 659 1.21 17.50 3.49
C PHE A 659 2.66 17.91 3.19
N GLN A 660 3.08 19.09 3.65
CA GLN A 660 4.42 19.63 3.42
C GLN A 660 5.45 19.12 4.43
N VAL A 661 5.04 18.93 5.69
CA VAL A 661 5.92 18.48 6.78
C VAL A 661 5.30 17.32 7.54
N CYS A 662 6.13 16.48 8.12
CA CYS A 662 5.71 15.61 9.21
C CYS A 662 5.47 16.46 10.46
N ARG A 663 4.42 16.15 11.24
CA ARG A 663 4.03 16.99 12.38
C ARG A 663 5.10 16.99 13.49
N PRO A 664 5.56 18.17 13.96
CA PRO A 664 6.48 18.27 15.11
C PRO A 664 5.75 18.37 16.47
N SER A 665 4.43 18.49 16.46
CA SER A 665 3.55 18.67 17.62
C SER A 665 2.16 18.11 17.26
N LEU A 666 1.40 17.63 18.25
CA LEU A 666 0.03 17.17 18.08
C LEU A 666 -0.99 18.32 18.00
N LEU A 667 -0.59 19.53 18.41
CA LEU A 667 -1.45 20.72 18.51
C LEU A 667 -2.19 21.07 17.21
N PRO A 668 -1.57 21.09 16.01
CA PRO A 668 -2.27 21.41 14.77
C PRO A 668 -3.45 20.49 14.45
N GLY A 669 -3.30 19.19 14.70
CA GLY A 669 -4.36 18.20 14.43
C GLY A 669 -5.54 18.37 15.39
N ILE A 670 -5.23 18.61 16.68
CA ILE A 670 -6.22 18.81 17.73
C ILE A 670 -6.98 20.13 17.50
N LEU A 671 -6.29 21.21 17.08
CA LEU A 671 -6.92 22.48 16.69
C LEU A 671 -7.83 22.35 15.46
N LYS A 672 -7.39 21.66 14.39
CA LYS A 672 -8.27 21.38 13.24
C LYS A 672 -9.51 20.57 13.62
N THR A 673 -9.38 19.68 14.60
CA THR A 673 -10.51 18.89 15.12
C THR A 673 -11.49 19.76 15.91
N LEU A 674 -10.99 20.65 16.77
CA LEU A 674 -11.81 21.65 17.48
C LEU A 674 -12.52 22.60 16.50
N ALA A 675 -11.81 23.12 15.50
CA ALA A 675 -12.37 23.98 14.45
C ALA A 675 -13.52 23.31 13.69
N THR A 676 -13.31 22.06 13.28
CA THR A 676 -14.33 21.23 12.58
C THR A 676 -15.53 20.93 13.48
N ASN A 677 -15.34 20.86 14.79
CA ASN A 677 -16.38 20.56 15.77
C ASN A 677 -16.89 21.79 16.56
N LYS A 678 -16.60 23.02 16.12
CA LYS A 678 -17.02 24.25 16.85
C LYS A 678 -18.53 24.46 16.97
N SER A 679 -19.34 23.65 16.27
CA SER A 679 -20.81 23.58 16.38
C SER A 679 -21.31 22.51 17.36
N LYS A 680 -20.42 21.73 17.99
CA LYS A 680 -20.75 20.71 19.00
C LYS A 680 -20.81 21.33 20.41
N PRO A 681 -21.60 20.74 21.33
CA PRO A 681 -21.67 21.22 22.71
C PRO A 681 -20.30 21.37 23.39
N LEU A 682 -20.19 22.40 24.23
CA LEU A 682 -19.03 22.65 25.09
C LEU A 682 -19.32 22.14 26.52
N PRO A 683 -18.30 21.75 27.31
CA PRO A 683 -16.88 21.77 26.97
C PRO A 683 -16.46 20.61 26.05
N GLN A 684 -15.57 20.89 25.11
CA GLN A 684 -14.94 19.88 24.27
C GLN A 684 -13.59 19.48 24.89
N ARG A 685 -13.39 18.17 25.07
CA ARG A 685 -12.24 17.58 25.77
C ARG A 685 -11.64 16.47 24.91
N PHE A 686 -10.48 16.75 24.34
CA PHE A 686 -9.81 15.88 23.38
C PHE A 686 -8.39 15.56 23.82
N PHE A 687 -7.91 14.36 23.53
CA PHE A 687 -6.52 13.99 23.72
C PHE A 687 -6.01 13.12 22.56
N GLU A 688 -4.70 13.04 22.34
CA GLU A 688 -4.07 12.09 21.41
C GLU A 688 -2.77 11.57 22.04
N CYS A 689 -2.53 10.25 21.96
CA CYS A 689 -1.26 9.65 22.36
C CYS A 689 -0.60 8.95 21.17
N ALA A 690 0.31 9.65 20.50
CA ALA A 690 0.85 9.26 19.19
C ALA A 690 2.24 9.86 18.92
N ASP A 691 2.87 9.46 17.82
CA ASP A 691 4.18 10.00 17.44
C ASP A 691 4.07 11.39 16.80
N VAL A 692 5.03 12.24 17.15
CA VAL A 692 5.51 13.34 16.31
C VAL A 692 6.81 12.92 15.63
N VAL A 693 7.22 13.62 14.57
CA VAL A 693 8.48 13.37 13.85
C VAL A 693 9.34 14.61 13.92
N LEU A 694 10.54 14.46 14.48
CA LEU A 694 11.49 15.54 14.70
C LEU A 694 12.81 15.24 13.98
N LEU A 695 13.52 16.27 13.53
CA LEU A 695 14.89 16.11 13.00
C LEU A 695 15.84 15.65 14.12
N ASP A 696 16.81 14.83 13.74
CA ASP A 696 17.70 14.18 14.69
C ASP A 696 18.84 15.12 15.14
N ASN A 697 18.68 15.72 16.31
CA ASN A 697 19.66 16.63 16.92
C ASN A 697 19.49 16.71 18.45
N GLU A 698 20.52 17.19 19.16
CA GLU A 698 20.56 17.28 20.63
C GLU A 698 19.45 18.16 21.25
N ARG A 699 18.86 19.07 20.46
CA ARG A 699 17.76 19.94 20.92
C ARG A 699 16.43 19.18 20.97
N ASN A 700 16.17 18.32 20.00
CA ASN A 700 14.97 17.49 19.90
C ASN A 700 15.11 16.19 20.71
N PHE A 701 16.34 15.67 20.83
CA PHE A 701 16.70 14.43 21.52
C PHE A 701 17.92 14.67 22.44
N PRO A 702 17.73 15.33 23.60
CA PRO A 702 18.79 15.54 24.57
C PRO A 702 19.24 14.20 25.18
N PRO A 703 20.56 13.95 25.39
CA PRO A 703 21.08 12.62 25.74
C PRO A 703 20.47 11.95 26.99
N VAL A 704 20.03 12.71 27.99
CA VAL A 704 19.40 12.19 29.22
C VAL A 704 17.97 11.64 29.00
N LEU A 705 17.38 11.92 27.83
CA LEU A 705 16.11 11.35 27.38
C LEU A 705 16.29 10.39 26.18
N GLU A 706 17.54 10.05 25.82
CA GLU A 706 17.84 9.30 24.61
C GLU A 706 17.77 7.78 24.82
N LEU A 707 16.95 7.11 23.99
CA LEU A 707 17.06 5.68 23.75
C LEU A 707 18.17 5.44 22.73
N LYS A 708 19.25 4.77 23.15
CA LYS A 708 20.23 4.20 22.23
C LYS A 708 19.54 3.18 21.32
N ALA A 709 19.78 3.29 20.02
CA ALA A 709 19.25 2.39 19.01
C ALA A 709 20.40 1.81 18.18
N ASP A 710 20.40 0.50 17.96
CA ASP A 710 21.46 -0.21 17.22
C ASP A 710 21.38 -0.03 15.69
N TYR A 711 20.51 0.88 15.22
CA TYR A 711 20.26 1.15 13.81
C TYR A 711 20.84 2.50 13.40
N ALA A 712 21.40 2.58 12.19
CA ALA A 712 21.91 3.82 11.63
C ALA A 712 20.80 4.89 11.53
N SER A 713 21.06 6.10 12.05
CA SER A 713 20.09 7.20 11.99
C SER A 713 19.76 7.59 10.55
N CYS A 714 18.48 7.81 10.29
CA CYS A 714 17.97 8.34 9.03
C CYS A 714 17.82 9.89 9.04
N GLY A 715 18.37 10.57 10.03
CA GLY A 715 18.35 12.05 10.16
C GLY A 715 17.05 12.63 10.75
N ALA A 716 16.07 11.79 11.07
CA ALA A 716 14.87 12.14 11.82
C ALA A 716 14.47 10.98 12.73
N ARG A 717 13.80 11.26 13.84
CA ARG A 717 13.33 10.26 14.80
C ARG A 717 11.88 10.53 15.23
N ASN A 718 11.15 9.47 15.56
CA ASN A 718 9.84 9.60 16.20
C ASN A 718 10.01 9.91 17.69
N GLN A 719 9.12 10.76 18.22
CA GLN A 719 8.99 11.00 19.66
C GLN A 719 7.53 10.77 20.07
N ARG A 720 7.28 9.91 21.04
CA ARG A 720 5.92 9.57 21.50
C ARG A 720 5.39 10.65 22.44
N HIS A 721 4.40 11.40 21.98
CA HIS A 721 3.75 12.45 22.76
C HIS A 721 2.39 11.98 23.29
N LEU A 722 2.02 12.54 24.44
CA LEU A 722 0.66 12.65 24.95
C LEU A 722 0.28 14.13 24.90
N ALA A 723 -0.83 14.46 24.24
CA ALA A 723 -1.35 15.83 24.21
C ALA A 723 -2.85 15.86 24.53
N ALA A 724 -3.32 16.96 25.11
CA ALA A 724 -4.73 17.16 25.40
C ALA A 724 -5.15 18.63 25.26
N ALA A 725 -6.38 18.87 24.80
CA ALA A 725 -7.03 20.16 24.74
C ALA A 725 -8.36 20.16 25.50
N HIS A 726 -8.64 21.25 26.19
CA HIS A 726 -9.91 21.54 26.84
C HIS A 726 -10.40 22.89 26.32
N CYS A 727 -11.55 22.91 25.64
CA CYS A 727 -12.15 24.13 25.12
C CYS A 727 -13.54 24.33 25.74
N ASN A 728 -13.83 25.55 26.21
CA ASN A 728 -15.03 25.85 26.98
C ASN A 728 -15.62 27.22 26.59
N GLY A 729 -16.91 27.43 26.87
CA GLY A 729 -17.65 28.60 26.37
C GLY A 729 -17.35 29.92 27.11
N SER A 730 -16.92 29.86 28.37
CA SER A 730 -16.81 31.02 29.27
C SER A 730 -15.50 31.13 30.05
N SER A 731 -14.68 30.08 30.08
CA SER A 731 -13.34 30.07 30.69
C SER A 731 -12.35 29.33 29.79
N SER A 732 -11.05 29.54 29.98
CA SER A 732 -10.04 28.82 29.20
C SER A 732 -9.83 27.38 29.62
N GLY A 733 -10.29 26.95 30.81
CA GLY A 733 -10.07 25.61 31.32
C GLY A 733 -8.62 25.32 31.73
N PHE A 734 -7.81 26.34 32.01
CA PHE A 734 -6.37 26.21 32.31
C PHE A 734 -6.14 25.27 33.51
N GLU A 735 -6.88 25.50 34.59
CA GLU A 735 -6.94 24.68 35.78
C GLU A 735 -7.28 23.20 35.51
N SER A 736 -8.12 22.92 34.49
CA SER A 736 -8.47 21.55 34.10
C SER A 736 -7.39 20.85 33.28
N ILE A 737 -6.55 21.61 32.57
CA ILE A 737 -5.39 21.09 31.82
C ILE A 737 -4.17 20.94 32.72
N HIS A 738 -4.00 21.84 33.70
CA HIS A 738 -3.02 21.72 34.77
C HIS A 738 -3.25 20.42 35.56
N GLY A 739 -4.44 20.23 36.12
CA GLY A 739 -4.79 19.01 36.86
C GLY A 739 -4.73 17.72 36.04
N LEU A 740 -4.97 17.77 34.73
CA LEU A 740 -4.75 16.63 33.83
C LEU A 740 -3.26 16.31 33.64
N THR A 741 -2.41 17.34 33.62
CA THR A 741 -0.95 17.20 33.50
C THR A 741 -0.35 16.64 34.78
N GLU A 742 -0.80 17.14 35.94
CA GLU A 742 -0.45 16.61 37.27
C GLU A 742 -0.90 15.14 37.39
N LEU A 743 -2.13 14.81 36.97
CA LEU A 743 -2.61 13.43 36.91
C LEU A 743 -1.75 12.55 35.99
N ALA A 744 -1.34 13.05 34.82
CA ALA A 744 -0.46 12.31 33.92
C ALA A 744 0.90 12.00 34.57
N LEU A 745 1.58 13.01 35.12
CA LEU A 745 2.90 12.86 35.74
C LEU A 745 2.86 11.97 36.99
N LEU A 746 1.82 12.13 37.83
CA LEU A 746 1.55 11.25 38.98
C LEU A 746 1.34 9.79 38.56
N LYS A 747 0.59 9.53 37.49
CA LYS A 747 0.39 8.17 36.96
C LYS A 747 1.68 7.58 36.37
N LEU A 748 2.54 8.42 35.81
CA LEU A 748 3.86 8.03 35.32
C LEU A 748 4.89 7.82 36.45
N GLY A 749 4.57 8.24 37.68
CA GLY A 749 5.42 8.08 38.85
C GLY A 749 6.45 9.20 39.05
N VAL A 750 6.25 10.36 38.42
CA VAL A 750 7.12 11.55 38.52
C VAL A 750 6.42 12.60 39.41
N PRO A 751 6.78 12.71 40.70
CA PRO A 751 6.16 13.68 41.62
C PRO A 751 6.58 15.12 41.33
N SER A 752 5.80 16.07 41.84
CA SER A 752 6.17 17.49 41.84
C SER A 752 7.30 17.77 42.83
N LYS A 753 8.17 18.73 42.52
CA LYS A 753 9.19 19.23 43.48
C LYS A 753 8.59 19.70 44.82
N ALA A 754 7.31 20.07 44.84
CA ALA A 754 6.61 20.47 46.08
C ALA A 754 6.14 19.29 46.95
N GLU A 755 6.23 18.05 46.47
CA GLU A 755 5.70 16.85 47.13
C GLU A 755 6.79 15.90 47.64
N ILE A 756 8.05 16.18 47.33
CA ILE A 756 9.22 15.37 47.66
C ILE A 756 9.99 15.92 48.88
N ALA A 757 10.72 15.05 49.56
CA ALA A 757 11.68 15.45 50.59
C ALA A 757 13.00 15.94 49.96
N GLU A 758 13.81 16.66 50.75
CA GLU A 758 15.08 17.25 50.27
C GLU A 758 16.14 16.19 49.87
N ASP A 759 15.98 14.95 50.34
CA ASP A 759 16.83 13.78 50.10
C ASP A 759 16.28 12.83 49.01
N TYR A 760 15.32 13.26 48.20
CA TYR A 760 14.71 12.43 47.16
C TYR A 760 15.62 12.23 45.93
N GLU A 761 16.18 11.03 45.80
CA GLU A 761 17.10 10.63 44.70
C GLU A 761 16.40 10.24 43.36
N GLY A 762 15.10 10.51 43.20
CA GLY A 762 14.32 10.10 42.02
C GLY A 762 14.09 11.21 40.97
N ASP A 763 13.55 10.83 39.82
CA ASP A 763 13.02 11.77 38.81
C ASP A 763 11.87 12.59 39.41
N TYR A 764 11.91 13.92 39.28
CA TYR A 764 10.81 14.82 39.67
C TYR A 764 10.60 15.92 38.63
N TYR A 765 9.51 16.68 38.71
CA TYR A 765 9.25 17.81 37.80
C TYR A 765 9.11 19.18 38.48
N THR A 766 9.44 20.24 37.74
CA THR A 766 9.06 21.63 38.01
C THR A 766 8.19 22.17 36.87
N LEU A 767 7.36 23.16 37.19
CA LEU A 767 6.64 23.97 36.20
C LEU A 767 7.24 25.37 36.21
N GLU A 768 7.77 25.77 35.05
CA GLU A 768 8.49 27.05 34.89
C GLU A 768 7.77 27.92 33.85
N LYS A 769 7.95 29.24 33.92
CA LYS A 769 7.21 30.19 33.07
C LYS A 769 7.64 30.00 31.59
N GLY A 770 6.72 29.52 30.76
CA GLY A 770 6.96 29.30 29.33
C GLY A 770 6.70 30.54 28.48
N GLU A 771 7.35 30.60 27.31
CA GLU A 771 7.26 31.73 26.36
C GLU A 771 6.97 31.28 24.90
N ASP A 772 6.41 30.09 24.71
CA ASP A 772 6.00 29.57 23.40
C ASP A 772 4.83 30.37 22.81
N GLY A 773 5.02 30.88 21.57
CA GLY A 773 4.08 31.77 20.87
C GLY A 773 2.69 31.18 20.58
N ALA A 774 2.51 29.87 20.74
CA ALA A 774 1.20 29.23 20.64
C ALA A 774 0.27 29.57 21.82
N PHE A 775 0.79 30.19 22.89
CA PHE A 775 0.07 30.43 24.15
C PHE A 775 -0.04 31.92 24.52
N PHE A 776 -1.00 32.22 25.40
CA PHE A 776 -1.19 33.56 25.94
C PHE A 776 -0.09 33.92 26.96
N PRO A 777 0.61 35.08 26.82
CA PRO A 777 1.68 35.48 27.73
C PRO A 777 1.27 35.48 29.20
N GLY A 778 2.09 34.88 30.06
CA GLY A 778 1.79 34.73 31.49
C GLY A 778 0.73 33.67 31.82
N ARG A 779 0.24 32.92 30.83
CA ARG A 779 -0.64 31.74 30.99
C ARG A 779 -0.09 30.53 30.23
N ALA A 780 1.24 30.40 30.23
CA ALA A 780 2.01 29.31 29.64
C ALA A 780 3.08 28.83 30.63
N MET A 781 3.30 27.52 30.69
CA MET A 781 4.30 26.86 31.52
C MET A 781 5.03 25.79 30.73
N ASP A 782 6.35 25.73 30.85
CA ASP A 782 7.16 24.61 30.38
C ASP A 782 7.26 23.56 31.50
N ILE A 783 7.18 22.28 31.13
CA ILE A 783 7.25 21.14 32.05
C ILE A 783 8.69 20.62 32.03
N ILE A 784 9.40 20.82 33.14
CA ILE A 784 10.83 20.50 33.25
C ILE A 784 11.00 19.24 34.11
N LEU A 785 11.59 18.19 33.52
CA LEU A 785 12.03 16.99 34.23
C LEU A 785 13.42 17.26 34.83
N HIS A 786 13.60 16.89 36.10
CA HIS A 786 14.90 16.82 36.75
C HIS A 786 15.28 15.34 36.87
N ARG A 787 16.28 14.93 36.09
CA ARG A 787 16.78 13.54 36.02
C ARG A 787 18.30 13.54 36.10
N ALA A 788 18.89 12.72 36.96
CA ALA A 788 20.34 12.59 37.13
C ALA A 788 21.09 13.95 37.27
N GLY A 789 20.46 14.92 37.97
CA GLY A 789 20.98 16.28 38.14
C GLY A 789 20.85 17.21 36.94
N GLN A 790 20.25 16.78 35.83
CA GLN A 790 19.98 17.59 34.64
C GLN A 790 18.51 18.01 34.57
N ALA A 791 18.27 19.28 34.26
CA ALA A 791 16.94 19.84 34.03
C ALA A 791 16.64 19.89 32.52
N VAL A 792 15.60 19.21 32.06
CA VAL A 792 15.24 19.12 30.63
C VAL A 792 13.75 19.26 30.42
N ARG A 793 13.35 20.11 29.46
CA ARG A 793 11.94 20.26 29.10
C ARG A 793 11.39 19.01 28.42
N ILE A 794 10.42 18.35 29.08
CA ILE A 794 9.66 17.20 28.56
C ILE A 794 8.33 17.59 27.94
N GLY A 795 7.81 18.79 28.21
CA GLY A 795 6.53 19.24 27.67
C GLY A 795 6.21 20.70 27.95
N HIS A 796 4.98 21.11 27.65
CA HIS A 796 4.45 22.45 27.91
C HIS A 796 2.93 22.41 28.10
N LEU A 797 2.37 23.39 28.83
CA LEU A 797 0.93 23.57 29.00
C LEU A 797 0.56 25.06 29.05
N GLY A 798 -0.63 25.43 28.54
CA GLY A 798 -1.05 26.83 28.55
C GLY A 798 -2.44 27.12 27.97
N VAL A 799 -2.89 28.36 28.14
CA VAL A 799 -4.04 28.92 27.42
C VAL A 799 -3.61 29.28 26.00
N ILE A 800 -4.32 28.80 24.98
CA ILE A 800 -3.93 29.01 23.57
C ILE A 800 -4.06 30.50 23.19
N HIS A 801 -3.10 31.01 22.42
CA HIS A 801 -3.07 32.43 22.03
C HIS A 801 -4.27 32.80 21.14
N PRO A 802 -4.96 33.94 21.38
CA PRO A 802 -6.11 34.35 20.57
C PRO A 802 -5.83 34.45 19.06
N ASN A 803 -4.62 34.83 18.65
CA ASN A 803 -4.25 34.84 17.22
C ASN A 803 -4.20 33.41 16.63
N THR A 804 -3.78 32.42 17.40
CA THR A 804 -3.79 31.01 16.97
C THR A 804 -5.21 30.45 16.93
N LEU A 805 -6.04 30.72 17.94
CA LEU A 805 -7.47 30.36 17.89
C LEU A 805 -8.15 30.98 16.66
N LYS A 806 -7.85 32.25 16.34
CA LYS A 806 -8.33 32.93 15.13
C LYS A 806 -7.79 32.33 13.83
N ALA A 807 -6.50 31.95 13.78
CA ALA A 807 -5.90 31.31 12.60
C ALA A 807 -6.52 29.94 12.29
N TYR A 808 -6.99 29.22 13.31
CA TYR A 808 -7.72 27.96 13.20
C TYR A 808 -9.26 28.14 13.20
N ASP A 809 -9.79 29.37 13.15
CA ASP A 809 -11.25 29.66 13.12
C ASP A 809 -12.04 29.05 14.30
N ILE A 810 -11.43 29.06 15.49
CA ILE A 810 -11.99 28.62 16.76
C ILE A 810 -12.48 29.85 17.57
N PRO A 811 -13.79 29.95 17.90
CA PRO A 811 -14.35 31.12 18.57
C PRO A 811 -14.24 31.10 20.10
N SER A 812 -13.98 29.92 20.68
CA SER A 812 -13.99 29.70 22.13
C SER A 812 -12.57 29.63 22.70
N PRO A 813 -12.34 30.10 23.94
CA PRO A 813 -11.06 29.94 24.60
C PRO A 813 -10.79 28.46 24.92
N CYS A 814 -9.58 28.00 24.57
CA CYS A 814 -9.11 26.66 24.91
C CYS A 814 -7.78 26.72 25.65
N SER A 815 -7.50 25.71 26.47
CA SER A 815 -6.17 25.39 27.01
C SER A 815 -5.68 24.05 26.48
N TYR A 816 -4.37 23.85 26.48
CA TYR A 816 -3.70 22.69 25.91
C TYR A 816 -2.46 22.29 26.70
N MET A 817 -2.14 21.00 26.69
CA MET A 817 -0.86 20.45 27.15
C MET A 817 -0.30 19.45 26.13
N GLU A 818 1.02 19.33 26.09
CA GLU A 818 1.75 18.32 25.33
C GLU A 818 2.99 17.88 26.09
N LEU A 819 3.19 16.56 26.18
CA LEU A 819 4.21 15.90 26.98
C LEU A 819 4.84 14.75 26.17
N ASN A 820 6.15 14.79 26.00
CA ASN A 820 6.94 13.62 25.60
C ASN A 820 6.90 12.59 26.74
N ILE A 821 6.41 11.37 26.47
CA ILE A 821 6.32 10.28 27.45
C ILE A 821 7.40 9.20 27.26
N GLN A 822 8.30 9.38 26.29
CA GLN A 822 9.30 8.39 25.89
C GLN A 822 10.45 8.25 26.90
N PHE A 823 10.71 9.28 27.71
CA PHE A 823 11.78 9.31 28.71
C PHE A 823 11.68 8.19 29.77
N LEU A 824 10.47 7.67 30.01
CA LEU A 824 10.20 6.57 30.95
C LEU A 824 10.69 5.21 30.46
N CYS A 825 11.00 5.07 29.16
CA CYS A 825 11.53 3.84 28.59
C CYS A 825 13.07 3.84 28.55
N VAL A 826 13.70 4.98 28.83
CA VAL A 826 15.17 5.11 28.94
C VAL A 826 15.62 4.42 30.22
N PRO A 827 16.58 3.48 30.17
CA PRO A 827 17.17 2.88 31.37
C PRO A 827 17.85 3.93 32.26
N LEU A 828 17.90 3.66 33.56
CA LEU A 828 18.74 4.36 34.54
C LEU A 828 20.18 3.82 34.48
#